data_AF-A0A2K8UHM2-F1
#
_entry.id   AF-A0A2K8UHM2-F1
#
_cell.length_a   1.000
_cell.length_b   1.000
_cell.length_c   1.000
_cell.angle_alpha   90.00
_cell.angle_beta   90.00
_cell.angle_gamma   90.00
#
_symmetry.space_group_name_H-M   'P 1'
#
loop_
_entity.id
_entity.type
_entity.pdbx_description
1 polymer ?
#
loop_
_entity_poly.entity_id
_entity_poly.type
_entity_poly.pdbx_seq_one_letter_code
_entity_poly.pdbx_strand_id
1 'polypeptide(L)'
;MAWPALLLAPLLAWGNPVSTENVTADLLAEHNPAVPGQPLELLLSLTIRPGWHTYWRNPGDSGEAPRIDWTLPPGVSAGALQFPAPALIRVGPLANFGYSGRALHPVRLSIPAHWPVGEPIPVRAHAHWLVCEEHCVPESAVLELTLNTAAAAGPSDPPAREAFAQARAGLPAGTRGGATLTPTPGGLRLSLPRAGLGEAPTAVRFFPWSWGLIEPAAEQPWRLTADRLEIDLTPGETAGTADPGGLLTLTGAGGAIRSFEVDATRPLPTQTPPGITAPSAPALGLPLALGLAFLGGLILNLMPCVFPVLAIKALSLAGQGGLSARERGAHGLAYTAGVLVFFAALTAVLLAVRAGGTAIGWGFQLQYPPFVAIMAYVFLVLGLSLAGAVTLGGRLMGLAGGEVGGGIAGAFGTGALAALVAAPCTAPFMGAALGYALTLAWPLALAILLALGLGLAAPFLALSLTPGLARRLPRPGAWMEHLKQLLAFPMFATAAWLLWVLSVQTGPAGLALVLAGMLAASFGLWARERTAMAGRSWRRAGEGAALAGLAMALWLGFATADSMAPQQSGAAAAPQAGLAAQPYAPERLAQARAQGRPVFVNMTAAWCITCLVNERVALSAAGVAAAFRAADLLYLKGDWTGRDPQIGDYLAGFGRTGVPLYVYYPAGGEPRVLPQILTPAIVFAALGSADGAPR
;
A
#
# COMPACT_ATOMS: atom_id res chain seq x y z
N MET A 1 -49.69 6.10 52.17
CA MET A 1 -48.39 6.60 51.67
C MET A 1 -48.26 6.13 50.24
N ALA A 2 -48.60 7.02 49.31
CA ALA A 2 -48.49 6.80 47.87
C ALA A 2 -47.07 7.16 47.44
N TRP A 3 -46.37 6.23 46.79
CA TRP A 3 -45.20 6.50 45.97
C TRP A 3 -45.49 6.01 44.54
N PRO A 4 -45.12 6.79 43.51
CA PRO A 4 -45.74 6.68 42.20
C PRO A 4 -45.04 5.63 41.33
N ALA A 5 -45.85 4.98 40.49
CA ALA A 5 -45.39 4.21 39.36
C ALA A 5 -44.67 5.14 38.37
N LEU A 6 -43.35 4.97 38.23
CA LEU A 6 -42.56 5.52 37.14
C LEU A 6 -42.97 4.80 35.85
N LEU A 7 -43.72 5.50 35.01
CA LEU A 7 -43.98 5.14 33.61
C LEU A 7 -42.64 5.00 32.89
N LEU A 8 -42.23 3.76 32.62
CA LEU A 8 -41.21 3.43 31.61
C LEU A 8 -41.77 3.82 30.25
N ALA A 9 -41.45 5.04 29.80
CA ALA A 9 -41.56 5.38 28.39
C ALA A 9 -40.65 4.44 27.59
N PRO A 10 -41.11 3.86 26.46
CA PRO A 10 -40.24 3.07 25.61
C PRO A 10 -39.13 3.99 25.10
N LEU A 11 -37.89 3.71 25.51
CA LEU A 11 -36.69 4.27 24.91
C LEU A 11 -36.67 3.80 23.45
N LEU A 12 -37.27 4.59 22.57
CA LEU A 12 -37.02 4.54 21.14
C LEU A 12 -35.51 4.72 20.98
N ALA A 13 -34.81 3.72 20.44
CA ALA A 13 -33.38 3.85 20.22
C ALA A 13 -33.17 4.67 18.94
N TRP A 14 -32.67 5.88 19.13
CA TRP A 14 -32.35 6.79 18.05
C TRP A 14 -30.89 6.59 17.70
N GLY A 15 -30.57 6.51 16.41
CA GLY A 15 -29.26 6.90 15.96
C GLY A 15 -29.10 8.38 16.29
N ASN A 16 -27.98 8.78 16.89
CA ASN A 16 -27.74 10.19 17.14
C ASN A 16 -27.21 10.82 15.85
N PRO A 17 -27.95 11.76 15.21
CA PRO A 17 -27.42 12.46 14.06
C PRO A 17 -26.21 13.28 14.49
N VAL A 18 -25.10 13.10 13.79
CA VAL A 18 -23.86 13.85 14.01
C VAL A 18 -23.73 14.87 12.89
N SER A 19 -23.71 16.15 13.26
CA SER A 19 -23.47 17.23 12.29
C SER A 19 -22.00 17.60 12.29
N THR A 20 -21.38 17.50 11.11
CA THR A 20 -20.08 18.08 10.79
C THR A 20 -20.30 19.49 10.20
N GLU A 21 -19.25 20.08 9.62
CA GLU A 21 -19.33 21.41 9.01
C GLU A 21 -20.27 21.43 7.79
N ASN A 22 -20.25 20.38 6.95
CA ASN A 22 -20.99 20.36 5.69
C ASN A 22 -22.02 19.24 5.56
N VAL A 23 -22.02 18.26 6.47
CA VAL A 23 -22.92 17.10 6.39
C VAL A 23 -23.53 16.76 7.76
N THR A 24 -24.83 16.47 7.78
CA THR A 24 -25.46 15.79 8.91
C THR A 24 -25.58 14.30 8.59
N ALA A 25 -24.80 13.48 9.28
CA ALA A 25 -24.78 12.04 9.12
C ALA A 25 -25.67 11.36 10.18
N ASP A 26 -26.43 10.37 9.76
CA ASP A 26 -27.32 9.60 10.63
C ASP A 26 -27.32 8.11 10.23
N LEU A 27 -27.54 7.23 11.22
CA LEU A 27 -27.65 5.79 11.03
C LEU A 27 -29.02 5.31 11.48
N LEU A 28 -29.87 4.96 10.52
CA LEU A 28 -31.25 4.57 10.75
C LEU A 28 -31.42 3.05 10.63
N ALA A 29 -32.27 2.46 11.47
CA ALA A 29 -32.77 1.10 11.27
C ALA A 29 -34.14 1.11 10.60
N GLU A 30 -34.39 0.15 9.70
CA GLU A 30 -35.70 0.04 9.04
C GLU A 30 -36.83 -0.18 10.05
N HIS A 31 -36.58 -0.98 11.09
CA HIS A 31 -37.49 -1.15 12.20
C HIS A 31 -36.72 -1.46 13.49
N ASN A 32 -37.33 -1.15 14.62
CA ASN A 32 -36.81 -1.45 15.95
C ASN A 32 -38.00 -1.74 16.88
N PRO A 33 -38.08 -2.89 17.57
CA PRO A 33 -37.08 -3.97 17.68
C PRO A 33 -36.81 -4.77 16.41
N ALA A 34 -35.61 -5.35 16.35
CA ALA A 34 -35.14 -6.30 15.34
C ALA A 34 -35.46 -7.76 15.74
N VAL A 35 -35.58 -8.64 14.76
CA VAL A 35 -35.87 -10.07 14.99
C VAL A 35 -34.60 -10.89 14.74
N PRO A 36 -34.04 -11.57 15.76
CA PRO A 36 -32.93 -12.49 15.58
C PRO A 36 -33.17 -13.50 14.44
N GLY A 37 -32.16 -13.72 13.59
CA GLY A 37 -32.26 -14.64 12.45
C GLY A 37 -32.92 -14.06 11.19
N GLN A 38 -33.47 -12.85 11.24
CA GLN A 38 -33.96 -12.13 10.05
C GLN A 38 -32.98 -11.02 9.65
N PRO A 39 -32.77 -10.77 8.35
CA PRO A 39 -31.97 -9.64 7.90
C PRO A 39 -32.70 -8.32 8.24
N LEU A 40 -31.95 -7.34 8.72
CA LEU A 40 -32.41 -5.98 8.97
C LEU A 40 -31.66 -5.02 8.04
N GLU A 41 -32.36 -4.09 7.39
CA GLU A 41 -31.68 -3.03 6.64
C GLU A 41 -31.39 -1.84 7.57
N LEU A 42 -30.14 -1.38 7.54
CA LEU A 42 -29.69 -0.11 8.09
C LEU A 42 -29.52 0.90 6.93
N LEU A 43 -29.55 2.18 7.25
CA LEU A 43 -29.38 3.25 6.28
C LEU A 43 -28.42 4.31 6.81
N LEU A 44 -27.29 4.49 6.13
CA LEU A 44 -26.46 5.67 6.31
C LEU A 44 -27.10 6.82 5.52
N SER A 45 -27.61 7.83 6.23
CA SER A 45 -28.20 9.04 5.67
C SER A 45 -27.23 10.20 5.83
N LEU A 46 -26.74 10.73 4.71
CA LEU A 46 -25.91 11.95 4.68
C LEU A 46 -26.75 13.09 4.12
N THR A 47 -27.13 14.05 4.97
CA THR A 47 -27.80 15.27 4.53
C THR A 47 -26.74 16.33 4.26
N ILE A 48 -26.62 16.74 3.01
CA ILE A 48 -25.50 17.54 2.49
C ILE A 48 -25.94 18.99 2.37
N ARG A 49 -25.08 19.90 2.84
CA ARG A 49 -25.30 21.34 2.73
C ARG A 49 -25.55 21.77 1.26
N PRO A 50 -26.48 22.71 1.00
CA PRO A 50 -26.70 23.23 -0.34
C PRO A 50 -25.40 23.76 -0.98
N GLY A 51 -25.18 23.45 -2.27
CA GLY A 51 -23.94 23.77 -2.99
C GLY A 51 -22.86 22.69 -2.91
N TRP A 52 -22.93 21.81 -1.91
CA TRP A 52 -21.97 20.74 -1.69
C TRP A 52 -22.48 19.39 -2.22
N HIS A 53 -21.55 18.46 -2.46
CA HIS A 53 -21.85 17.11 -2.90
C HIS A 53 -20.92 16.07 -2.26
N THR A 54 -21.39 14.82 -2.20
CA THR A 54 -20.57 13.65 -1.87
C THR A 54 -20.61 12.64 -3.02
N TYR A 55 -19.87 11.56 -2.90
CA TYR A 55 -19.50 10.72 -4.04
C TYR A 55 -20.22 9.38 -4.09
N TRP A 56 -20.33 8.88 -5.30
CA TRP A 56 -20.71 7.52 -5.59
C TRP A 56 -19.52 6.57 -5.42
N ARG A 57 -19.78 5.26 -5.51
CA ARG A 57 -18.74 4.22 -5.44
C ARG A 57 -17.56 4.48 -6.40
N ASN A 58 -17.87 4.87 -7.63
CA ASN A 58 -16.89 5.45 -8.54
C ASN A 58 -17.09 6.97 -8.52
N PRO A 59 -16.14 7.77 -8.02
CA PRO A 59 -16.34 9.19 -7.81
C PRO A 59 -16.28 10.03 -9.10
N GLY A 60 -15.82 9.47 -10.23
CA GLY A 60 -15.56 10.22 -11.46
C GLY A 60 -14.13 10.77 -11.48
N ASP A 61 -13.95 12.02 -11.90
CA ASP A 61 -12.62 12.63 -12.07
C ASP A 61 -11.87 12.84 -10.75
N SER A 62 -12.61 13.11 -9.68
CA SER A 62 -12.06 13.41 -8.37
C SER A 62 -13.00 12.94 -7.28
N GLY A 63 -12.44 12.53 -6.13
CA GLY A 63 -13.20 12.28 -4.92
C GLY A 63 -13.03 10.89 -4.33
N GLU A 64 -13.82 10.59 -3.29
CA GLU A 64 -13.78 9.31 -2.59
C GLU A 64 -15.17 8.89 -2.12
N ALA A 65 -15.52 7.62 -2.33
CA ALA A 65 -16.78 7.05 -1.92
C ALA A 65 -16.92 6.97 -0.38
N PRO A 66 -18.13 7.18 0.16
CA PRO A 66 -18.41 6.93 1.57
C PRO A 66 -18.09 5.49 1.99
N ARG A 67 -17.50 5.34 3.17
CA ARG A 67 -17.14 4.05 3.78
C ARG A 67 -17.53 4.01 5.26
N ILE A 68 -17.77 2.81 5.78
CA ILE A 68 -18.15 2.60 7.18
C ILE A 68 -17.25 1.52 7.79
N ASP A 69 -16.57 1.88 8.87
CA ASP A 69 -15.86 0.93 9.73
C ASP A 69 -16.78 0.51 10.89
N TRP A 70 -17.15 -0.76 10.92
CA TRP A 70 -18.12 -1.29 11.88
C TRP A 70 -17.45 -1.84 13.14
N THR A 71 -18.00 -1.49 14.29
CA THR A 71 -17.75 -2.17 15.57
C THR A 71 -19.03 -2.86 16.00
N LEU A 72 -19.11 -4.17 15.74
CA LEU A 72 -20.30 -5.00 15.98
C LEU A 72 -20.01 -6.08 17.02
N PRO A 73 -21.03 -6.52 17.78
CA PRO A 73 -20.88 -7.66 18.69
C PRO A 73 -20.58 -8.96 17.95
N PRO A 74 -19.98 -9.95 18.63
CA PRO A 74 -19.69 -11.25 18.04
C PRO A 74 -20.93 -11.89 17.40
N GLY A 75 -20.80 -12.34 16.15
CA GLY A 75 -21.87 -12.99 15.39
C GLY A 75 -22.74 -12.05 14.55
N VAL A 76 -22.80 -10.76 14.86
CA VAL A 76 -23.49 -9.76 14.03
C VAL A 76 -22.56 -9.29 12.93
N SER A 77 -23.05 -9.23 11.69
CA SER A 77 -22.25 -8.77 10.54
C SER A 77 -23.03 -7.80 9.66
N ALA A 78 -22.32 -6.83 9.07
CA ALA A 78 -22.86 -5.88 8.11
C ALA A 78 -22.36 -6.20 6.70
N GLY A 79 -23.24 -6.09 5.72
CA GLY A 79 -22.93 -6.24 4.30
C GLY A 79 -22.24 -5.01 3.70
N ALA A 80 -22.02 -5.04 2.40
CA ALA A 80 -21.47 -3.90 1.67
C ALA A 80 -22.48 -2.73 1.62
N LEU A 81 -21.94 -1.52 1.57
CA LEU A 81 -22.71 -0.30 1.34
C LEU A 81 -23.36 -0.36 -0.04
N GLN A 82 -24.69 -0.24 -0.11
CA GLN A 82 -25.43 -0.20 -1.36
C GLN A 82 -25.53 1.25 -1.83
N PHE A 83 -25.32 1.45 -3.13
CA PHE A 83 -25.26 2.77 -3.72
C PHE A 83 -26.43 2.97 -4.69
N PRO A 84 -27.39 3.86 -4.37
CA PRO A 84 -28.38 4.30 -5.34
C PRO A 84 -27.74 4.93 -6.57
N ALA A 85 -28.52 5.07 -7.65
CA ALA A 85 -28.08 5.71 -8.87
C ALA A 85 -27.52 7.13 -8.61
N PRO A 86 -26.30 7.43 -9.09
CA PRO A 86 -25.69 8.74 -8.88
C PRO A 86 -26.23 9.77 -9.88
N ALA A 87 -25.97 11.04 -9.58
CA ALA A 87 -26.07 12.14 -10.53
C ALA A 87 -24.69 12.49 -11.09
N LEU A 88 -24.66 13.09 -12.28
CA LEU A 88 -23.47 13.76 -12.81
C LEU A 88 -23.39 15.15 -12.19
N ILE A 89 -22.29 15.46 -11.51
CA ILE A 89 -22.02 16.75 -10.89
C ILE A 89 -20.83 17.37 -11.60
N ARG A 90 -21.02 18.52 -12.26
CA ARG A 90 -19.94 19.23 -12.95
C ARG A 90 -19.33 20.28 -12.01
N VAL A 91 -18.01 20.23 -11.85
CA VAL A 91 -17.24 21.19 -11.05
C VAL A 91 -16.13 21.74 -11.94
N GLY A 92 -16.36 22.92 -12.53
CA GLY A 92 -15.48 23.46 -13.56
C GLY A 92 -15.37 22.52 -14.78
N PRO A 93 -14.16 22.12 -15.21
CA PRO A 93 -13.97 21.18 -16.30
C PRO A 93 -14.19 19.71 -15.89
N LEU A 94 -14.22 19.40 -14.59
CA LEU A 94 -14.34 18.05 -14.08
C LEU A 94 -15.81 17.64 -13.96
N ALA A 95 -16.06 16.33 -14.04
CA ALA A 95 -17.33 15.75 -13.68
C ALA A 95 -17.17 14.57 -12.72
N ASN A 96 -17.91 14.67 -11.62
CA ASN A 96 -17.96 13.69 -10.56
C ASN A 96 -19.30 12.94 -10.61
N PHE A 97 -19.31 11.71 -10.11
CA PHE A 97 -20.53 10.94 -9.91
C PHE A 97 -20.84 10.91 -8.42
N GLY A 98 -22.05 11.31 -8.04
CA GLY A 98 -22.36 11.45 -6.64
C GLY A 98 -23.76 11.95 -6.35
N TYR A 99 -23.90 12.61 -5.21
CA TYR A 99 -25.18 13.02 -4.64
C TYR A 99 -25.08 14.43 -4.09
N SER A 100 -26.15 15.20 -4.29
CA SER A 100 -26.37 16.52 -3.70
C SER A 100 -27.63 16.51 -2.86
N GLY A 101 -27.66 17.30 -1.79
CA GLY A 101 -28.80 17.38 -0.86
C GLY A 101 -28.92 16.19 0.09
N ARG A 102 -29.07 14.95 -0.43
CA ARG A 102 -29.12 13.74 0.42
C ARG A 102 -28.53 12.52 -0.26
N ALA A 103 -27.60 11.84 0.40
CA ALA A 103 -27.10 10.53 0.01
C ALA A 103 -27.64 9.47 0.99
N LEU A 104 -28.27 8.43 0.45
CA LEU A 104 -28.96 7.40 1.23
C LEU A 104 -28.37 6.04 0.88
N HIS A 105 -27.60 5.44 1.78
CA HIS A 105 -26.85 4.23 1.51
C HIS A 105 -27.32 3.05 2.38
N PRO A 106 -28.12 2.12 1.81
CA PRO A 106 -28.57 0.94 2.55
C PRO A 106 -27.44 -0.03 2.87
N VAL A 107 -27.52 -0.67 4.03
CA VAL A 107 -26.60 -1.72 4.48
C VAL A 107 -27.40 -2.84 5.10
N ARG A 108 -27.23 -4.06 4.60
CA ARG A 108 -27.87 -5.23 5.19
C ARG A 108 -27.12 -5.68 6.43
N LEU A 109 -27.80 -5.76 7.57
CA LEU A 109 -27.31 -6.31 8.82
C LEU A 109 -27.83 -7.75 9.01
N SER A 110 -26.92 -8.68 9.28
CA SER A 110 -27.24 -10.07 9.61
C SER A 110 -27.12 -10.30 11.11
N ILE A 111 -28.23 -10.69 11.74
CA ILE A 111 -28.33 -10.96 13.18
C ILE A 111 -28.47 -12.48 13.35
N PRO A 112 -27.64 -13.15 14.18
CA PRO A 112 -27.75 -14.58 14.41
C PRO A 112 -29.11 -14.99 14.98
N ALA A 113 -29.64 -16.13 14.54
CA ALA A 113 -30.89 -16.68 15.07
C ALA A 113 -30.83 -17.05 16.56
N HIS A 114 -29.62 -17.29 17.09
CA HIS A 114 -29.40 -17.60 18.51
C HIS A 114 -29.23 -16.36 19.39
N TRP A 115 -29.34 -15.14 18.83
CA TRP A 115 -29.26 -13.92 19.62
C TRP A 115 -30.45 -13.83 20.60
N PRO A 116 -30.24 -13.59 21.90
CA PRO A 116 -31.32 -13.59 22.88
C PRO A 116 -32.35 -12.49 22.63
N VAL A 117 -33.62 -12.85 22.69
CA VAL A 117 -34.74 -11.89 22.62
C VAL A 117 -34.75 -11.01 23.87
N GLY A 118 -34.84 -9.69 23.69
CA GLY A 118 -34.79 -8.70 24.75
C GLY A 118 -33.39 -8.21 25.08
N GLU A 119 -32.34 -8.82 24.52
CA GLU A 119 -30.96 -8.34 24.64
C GLU A 119 -30.63 -7.35 23.52
N PRO A 120 -30.30 -6.08 23.84
CA PRO A 120 -30.01 -5.08 22.83
C PRO A 120 -28.68 -5.33 22.12
N ILE A 121 -28.63 -5.00 20.84
CA ILE A 121 -27.43 -5.08 20.00
C ILE A 121 -26.85 -3.66 19.87
N PRO A 122 -25.71 -3.34 20.51
CA PRO A 122 -25.03 -2.08 20.28
C PRO A 122 -24.37 -2.09 18.90
N VAL A 123 -24.75 -1.15 18.04
CA VAL A 123 -24.18 -0.95 16.71
C VAL A 123 -23.39 0.35 16.72
N ARG A 124 -22.09 0.28 16.49
CA ARG A 124 -21.23 1.46 16.35
C ARG A 124 -20.59 1.47 14.97
N ALA A 125 -20.71 2.58 14.27
CA ALA A 125 -20.27 2.77 12.91
C ALA A 125 -19.40 4.03 12.83
N HIS A 126 -18.15 3.90 12.39
CA HIS A 126 -17.33 5.06 12.07
C HIS A 126 -17.44 5.30 10.56
N ALA A 127 -18.29 6.26 10.19
CA ALA A 127 -18.54 6.62 8.81
C ALA A 127 -17.55 7.70 8.37
N HIS A 128 -16.96 7.51 7.19
CA HIS A 128 -16.06 8.46 6.53
C HIS A 128 -16.62 8.82 5.17
N TRP A 129 -16.56 10.10 4.80
CA TRP A 129 -16.96 10.56 3.48
C TRP A 129 -16.13 11.78 3.08
N LEU A 130 -16.02 11.98 1.77
CA LEU A 130 -15.50 13.22 1.21
C LEU A 130 -16.69 14.08 0.76
N VAL A 131 -16.67 15.37 1.10
CA VAL A 131 -17.68 16.35 0.69
C VAL A 131 -17.01 17.54 0.03
N CYS A 132 -17.54 17.97 -1.12
CA CYS A 132 -16.89 18.99 -1.94
C CYS A 132 -17.86 20.04 -2.47
N GLU A 133 -17.35 21.26 -2.61
CA GLU A 133 -17.93 22.34 -3.42
C GLU A 133 -16.91 22.66 -4.53
N GLU A 134 -16.07 23.68 -4.32
CA GLU A 134 -14.84 23.92 -5.11
C GLU A 134 -13.62 23.23 -4.50
N HIS A 135 -13.63 23.03 -3.18
CA HIS A 135 -12.60 22.34 -2.42
C HIS A 135 -13.23 21.14 -1.72
N CYS A 136 -12.42 20.11 -1.49
CA CYS A 136 -12.85 18.87 -0.87
C CYS A 136 -12.40 18.79 0.58
N VAL A 137 -13.34 18.48 1.47
CA VAL A 137 -13.09 18.34 2.91
C VAL A 137 -13.39 16.89 3.31
N PRO A 138 -12.42 16.14 3.84
CA PRO A 138 -12.68 14.83 4.42
C PRO A 138 -13.39 15.02 5.76
N GLU A 139 -14.54 14.37 5.91
CA GLU A 139 -15.35 14.41 7.12
C GLU A 139 -15.65 12.99 7.61
N SER A 140 -15.92 12.87 8.90
CA SER A 140 -16.25 11.58 9.51
C SER A 140 -17.10 11.75 10.75
N ALA A 141 -17.91 10.74 11.07
CA ALA A 141 -18.69 10.68 12.29
C ALA A 141 -18.68 9.29 12.90
N VAL A 142 -18.67 9.23 14.23
CA VAL A 142 -19.00 8.02 14.97
C VAL A 142 -20.50 8.03 15.23
N LEU A 143 -21.21 7.10 14.60
CA LEU A 143 -22.65 6.90 14.72
C LEU A 143 -22.88 5.69 15.64
N GLU A 144 -23.77 5.87 16.62
CA GLU A 144 -24.15 4.82 17.57
C GLU A 144 -25.65 4.58 17.47
N LEU A 145 -26.05 3.31 17.41
CA LEU A 145 -27.43 2.86 17.32
C LEU A 145 -27.59 1.61 18.20
N THR A 146 -28.61 1.60 19.06
CA THR A 146 -28.92 0.43 19.88
C THR A 146 -30.14 -0.28 19.31
N LEU A 147 -29.98 -1.48 18.76
CA LEU A 147 -31.12 -2.25 18.24
C LEU A 147 -31.70 -3.10 19.37
N ASN A 148 -32.95 -2.83 19.77
CA ASN A 148 -33.65 -3.72 20.69
C ASN A 148 -34.04 -4.99 19.93
N THR A 149 -34.14 -6.13 20.62
CA THR A 149 -34.53 -7.40 19.98
C THR A 149 -35.87 -7.90 20.52
N ALA A 150 -36.72 -8.41 19.64
CA ALA A 150 -38.04 -8.95 19.98
C ALA A 150 -38.38 -10.16 19.10
N ALA A 151 -39.38 -10.94 19.52
CA ALA A 151 -39.90 -12.06 18.73
C ALA A 151 -40.64 -11.62 17.45
N ALA A 152 -41.05 -10.36 17.38
CA ALA A 152 -41.69 -9.74 16.22
C ALA A 152 -41.03 -8.40 15.89
N ALA A 153 -40.98 -8.06 14.60
CA ALA A 153 -40.42 -6.79 14.15
C ALA A 153 -41.24 -5.62 14.69
N GLY A 154 -40.55 -4.58 15.16
CA GLY A 154 -41.19 -3.34 15.56
C GLY A 154 -41.76 -2.55 14.38
N PRO A 155 -42.53 -1.49 14.65
CA PRO A 155 -42.94 -0.56 13.61
C PRO A 155 -41.74 0.21 13.05
N SER A 156 -41.79 0.53 11.76
CA SER A 156 -40.89 1.50 11.13
C SER A 156 -41.35 2.92 11.42
N ASP A 157 -40.46 3.74 11.96
CA ASP A 157 -40.65 5.18 12.14
C ASP A 157 -40.98 5.85 10.79
N PRO A 158 -41.98 6.76 10.68
CA PRO A 158 -42.39 7.29 9.38
C PRO A 158 -41.26 7.99 8.58
N PRO A 159 -40.42 8.86 9.17
CA PRO A 159 -39.25 9.42 8.49
C PRO A 159 -38.24 8.38 8.00
N ALA A 160 -37.95 7.36 8.82
CA ALA A 160 -37.09 6.25 8.41
C ALA A 160 -37.71 5.49 7.24
N ARG A 161 -39.01 5.16 7.32
CA ARG A 161 -39.74 4.44 6.28
C ARG A 161 -39.69 5.15 4.93
N GLU A 162 -39.84 6.48 4.93
CA GLU A 162 -39.73 7.29 3.72
C GLU A 162 -38.29 7.26 3.16
N ALA A 163 -37.27 7.43 4.02
CA ALA A 163 -35.88 7.37 3.61
C ALA A 163 -35.49 5.99 3.02
N PHE A 164 -35.95 4.89 3.63
CA PHE A 164 -35.73 3.54 3.09
C PHE A 164 -36.49 3.31 1.78
N ALA A 165 -37.71 3.82 1.65
CA ALA A 165 -38.46 3.75 0.40
C ALA A 165 -37.73 4.50 -0.74
N GLN A 166 -37.22 5.70 -0.45
CA GLN A 166 -36.44 6.50 -1.39
C GLN A 166 -35.12 5.80 -1.77
N ALA A 167 -34.39 5.28 -0.79
CA ALA A 167 -33.14 4.58 -1.03
C ALA A 167 -33.34 3.35 -1.92
N ARG A 168 -34.37 2.53 -1.65
CA ARG A 168 -34.71 1.36 -2.46
C ARG A 168 -35.17 1.72 -3.87
N ALA A 169 -35.94 2.79 -4.02
CA ALA A 169 -36.37 3.27 -5.33
C ALA A 169 -35.17 3.73 -6.21
N GLY A 170 -34.07 4.15 -5.58
CA GLY A 170 -32.85 4.55 -6.30
C GLY A 170 -31.88 3.41 -6.62
N LEU A 171 -32.07 2.21 -6.05
CA LEU A 171 -31.24 1.04 -6.37
C LEU A 171 -31.55 0.49 -7.77
N PRO A 172 -30.59 -0.16 -8.44
CA PRO A 172 -30.82 -0.76 -9.74
C PRO A 172 -31.94 -1.79 -9.70
N ALA A 173 -32.82 -1.74 -10.70
CA ALA A 173 -33.94 -2.68 -10.84
C ALA A 173 -33.51 -4.12 -11.21
N GLY A 174 -32.22 -4.33 -11.47
CA GLY A 174 -31.59 -5.60 -11.81
C GLY A 174 -30.48 -5.46 -12.84
N THR A 175 -29.91 -6.59 -13.22
CA THR A 175 -28.78 -6.68 -14.17
C THR A 175 -29.25 -6.99 -15.59
N ARG A 176 -28.64 -6.34 -16.57
CA ARG A 176 -28.89 -6.52 -18.01
C ARG A 176 -27.66 -7.12 -18.67
N GLY A 177 -27.83 -8.33 -19.20
CA GLY A 177 -26.83 -9.02 -20.01
C GLY A 177 -26.93 -8.70 -21.50
N GLY A 178 -25.96 -9.17 -22.28
CA GLY A 178 -25.90 -8.98 -23.73
C GLY A 178 -25.42 -7.59 -24.15
N ALA A 179 -24.94 -6.78 -23.21
CA ALA A 179 -24.26 -5.54 -23.54
C ALA A 179 -22.86 -5.83 -24.10
N THR A 180 -22.44 -5.03 -25.06
CA THR A 180 -21.13 -5.13 -25.71
C THR A 180 -20.50 -3.76 -25.76
N LEU A 181 -19.21 -3.68 -25.40
CA LEU A 181 -18.42 -2.46 -25.52
C LEU A 181 -17.45 -2.62 -26.69
N THR A 182 -17.70 -1.96 -27.80
CA THR A 182 -16.89 -2.04 -29.02
C THR A 182 -16.10 -0.77 -29.27
N PRO A 183 -14.84 -0.86 -29.74
CA PRO A 183 -14.12 0.31 -30.20
C PRO A 183 -14.73 0.85 -31.51
N THR A 184 -14.78 2.17 -31.64
CA THR A 184 -15.19 2.90 -32.84
C THR A 184 -14.11 3.94 -33.20
N PRO A 185 -14.08 4.49 -34.43
CA PRO A 185 -13.12 5.52 -34.80
C PRO A 185 -13.15 6.78 -33.91
N GLY A 186 -14.29 7.05 -33.26
CA GLY A 186 -14.50 8.18 -32.37
C GLY A 186 -14.46 7.87 -30.87
N GLY A 187 -14.11 6.63 -30.47
CA GLY A 187 -14.06 6.24 -29.06
C GLY A 187 -14.58 4.82 -28.81
N LEU A 188 -15.45 4.66 -27.81
CA LEU A 188 -16.09 3.39 -27.46
C LEU A 188 -17.59 3.47 -27.73
N ARG A 189 -18.22 2.35 -28.07
CA ARG A 189 -19.67 2.25 -28.18
C ARG A 189 -20.18 1.15 -27.27
N LEU A 190 -21.01 1.52 -26.31
CA LEU A 190 -21.76 0.58 -25.49
C LEU A 190 -23.09 0.29 -26.19
N SER A 191 -23.29 -0.97 -26.57
CA SER A 191 -24.50 -1.44 -27.25
C SER A 191 -25.19 -2.50 -26.41
N LEU A 192 -26.46 -2.28 -26.06
CA LEU A 192 -27.28 -3.21 -25.27
C LEU A 192 -28.64 -3.49 -25.92
N PRO A 193 -29.25 -4.68 -25.73
CA PRO A 193 -30.54 -5.02 -26.31
C PRO A 193 -31.67 -4.08 -25.84
N ARG A 194 -32.56 -3.70 -26.76
CA ARG A 194 -33.75 -2.89 -26.44
C ARG A 194 -34.79 -3.64 -25.62
N ALA A 195 -34.82 -4.96 -25.76
CA ALA A 195 -35.78 -5.82 -25.06
C ALA A 195 -35.74 -5.57 -23.55
N GLY A 196 -36.88 -5.18 -22.98
CA GLY A 196 -37.01 -4.93 -21.55
C GLY A 196 -36.64 -3.53 -21.06
N LEU A 197 -36.23 -2.58 -21.93
CA LEU A 197 -36.04 -1.16 -21.54
C LEU A 197 -37.38 -0.41 -21.34
N GLY A 198 -38.48 -0.97 -21.86
CA GLY A 198 -39.82 -0.37 -21.78
C GLY A 198 -40.00 0.78 -22.79
N GLU A 199 -40.70 1.83 -22.38
CA GLU A 199 -40.90 3.04 -23.19
C GLU A 199 -39.58 3.73 -23.55
N ALA A 200 -39.59 4.48 -24.65
CA ALA A 200 -38.41 5.20 -25.12
C ALA A 200 -37.98 6.26 -24.09
N PRO A 201 -36.71 6.25 -23.63
CA PRO A 201 -36.21 7.24 -22.69
C PRO A 201 -36.05 8.61 -23.35
N THR A 202 -36.18 9.66 -22.55
CA THR A 202 -35.85 11.05 -22.93
C THR A 202 -34.38 11.37 -22.68
N ALA A 203 -33.74 10.70 -21.72
CA ALA A 203 -32.30 10.80 -21.47
C ALA A 203 -31.72 9.45 -21.04
N VAL A 204 -30.48 9.20 -21.44
CA VAL A 204 -29.71 7.99 -21.14
C VAL A 204 -28.34 8.41 -20.65
N ARG A 205 -27.86 7.80 -19.56
CA ARG A 205 -26.48 7.98 -19.10
C ARG A 205 -25.95 6.70 -18.48
N PHE A 206 -24.70 6.41 -18.78
CA PHE A 206 -23.93 5.29 -18.27
C PHE A 206 -22.88 5.77 -17.27
N PHE A 207 -22.83 5.13 -16.11
CA PHE A 207 -21.88 5.37 -15.03
C PHE A 207 -21.03 4.12 -14.83
N PRO A 208 -19.73 4.12 -15.16
CA PRO A 208 -18.91 2.92 -15.08
C PRO A 208 -18.65 2.50 -13.63
N TRP A 209 -18.53 1.19 -13.38
CA TRP A 209 -18.08 0.69 -12.08
C TRP A 209 -16.60 1.00 -11.84
N SER A 210 -15.82 0.94 -12.91
CA SER A 210 -14.38 1.08 -12.91
C SER A 210 -13.98 2.52 -13.22
N TRP A 211 -13.02 3.04 -12.44
CA TRP A 211 -12.44 4.35 -12.68
C TRP A 211 -11.61 4.34 -13.99
N GLY A 212 -11.72 5.40 -14.77
CA GLY A 212 -10.97 5.61 -16.01
C GLY A 212 -11.48 4.85 -17.25
N LEU A 213 -12.62 4.14 -17.17
CA LEU A 213 -13.22 3.48 -18.34
C LEU A 213 -13.66 4.50 -19.40
N ILE A 214 -14.25 5.61 -18.95
CA ILE A 214 -14.70 6.72 -19.80
C ILE A 214 -14.19 8.04 -19.21
N GLU A 215 -14.15 9.06 -20.05
CA GLU A 215 -14.02 10.46 -19.64
C GLU A 215 -15.35 10.93 -19.00
N PRO A 216 -15.44 11.15 -17.67
CA PRO A 216 -16.68 11.47 -16.97
C PRO A 216 -17.36 12.74 -17.46
N ALA A 217 -16.59 13.77 -17.82
CA ALA A 217 -17.13 15.06 -18.27
C ALA A 217 -17.67 15.02 -19.70
N ALA A 218 -17.30 14.01 -20.50
CA ALA A 218 -17.70 13.91 -21.88
C ALA A 218 -19.21 13.65 -22.04
N GLU A 219 -19.78 14.23 -23.10
CA GLU A 219 -21.16 13.91 -23.49
C GLU A 219 -21.27 12.46 -23.94
N GLN A 220 -22.43 11.86 -23.68
CA GLN A 220 -22.73 10.46 -24.04
C GLN A 220 -23.88 10.43 -25.04
N PRO A 221 -23.63 10.77 -26.33
CA PRO A 221 -24.69 10.72 -27.33
C PRO A 221 -25.17 9.29 -27.48
N TRP A 222 -26.49 9.12 -27.51
CA TRP A 222 -27.12 7.81 -27.56
C TRP A 222 -28.15 7.75 -28.68
N ARG A 223 -28.40 6.53 -29.18
CA ARG A 223 -29.37 6.25 -30.23
C ARG A 223 -30.13 4.99 -29.88
N LEU A 224 -31.45 5.07 -29.99
CA LEU A 224 -32.32 3.92 -29.80
C LEU A 224 -32.77 3.41 -31.17
N THR A 225 -32.28 2.23 -31.56
CA THR A 225 -32.67 1.54 -32.79
C THR A 225 -33.88 0.64 -32.54
N ALA A 226 -34.32 -0.11 -33.56
CA ALA A 226 -35.37 -1.11 -33.42
C ALA A 226 -34.98 -2.19 -32.40
N ASP A 227 -33.70 -2.60 -32.39
CA ASP A 227 -33.25 -3.77 -31.62
C ASP A 227 -32.32 -3.43 -30.46
N ARG A 228 -31.58 -2.31 -30.51
CA ARG A 228 -30.52 -1.96 -29.55
C ARG A 228 -30.51 -0.49 -29.12
N LEU A 229 -30.07 -0.24 -27.90
CA LEU A 229 -29.64 1.07 -27.42
C LEU A 229 -28.12 1.17 -27.55
N GLU A 230 -27.66 2.15 -28.30
CA GLU A 230 -26.24 2.43 -28.52
C GLU A 230 -25.86 3.74 -27.84
N ILE A 231 -24.76 3.75 -27.10
CA ILE A 231 -24.23 4.93 -26.41
C ILE A 231 -22.77 5.08 -26.84
N ASP A 232 -22.45 6.23 -27.44
CA ASP A 232 -21.09 6.60 -27.77
C ASP A 232 -20.43 7.17 -26.50
N LEU A 233 -19.29 6.58 -26.13
CA LEU A 233 -18.54 6.87 -24.92
C LEU A 233 -17.14 7.35 -25.30
N THR A 234 -16.71 8.46 -24.71
CA THR A 234 -15.33 8.93 -24.85
C THR A 234 -14.43 8.09 -23.92
N PRO A 235 -13.39 7.43 -24.44
CA PRO A 235 -12.52 6.57 -23.63
C PRO A 235 -11.74 7.38 -22.60
N GLY A 236 -11.68 6.89 -21.36
CA GLY A 236 -10.81 7.41 -20.31
C GLY A 236 -9.43 6.74 -20.28
N GLU A 237 -8.62 7.06 -19.28
CA GLU A 237 -7.23 6.61 -19.17
C GLU A 237 -7.04 5.09 -19.14
N THR A 238 -7.95 4.37 -18.48
CA THR A 238 -7.89 2.93 -18.29
C THR A 238 -8.87 2.20 -19.21
N ALA A 239 -9.43 2.90 -20.20
CA ALA A 239 -10.40 2.38 -21.15
C ALA A 239 -9.97 1.09 -21.83
N GLY A 240 -8.66 0.80 -21.97
CA GLY A 240 -8.14 -0.43 -22.56
C GLY A 240 -8.28 -1.69 -21.68
N THR A 241 -8.27 -1.53 -20.35
CA THR A 241 -8.16 -2.64 -19.38
C THR A 241 -9.27 -2.67 -18.34
N ALA A 242 -10.00 -1.58 -18.18
CA ALA A 242 -11.07 -1.46 -17.21
C ALA A 242 -12.25 -2.39 -17.51
N ASP A 243 -12.83 -2.95 -16.45
CA ASP A 243 -14.05 -3.75 -16.51
C ASP A 243 -15.17 -2.90 -17.14
N PRO A 244 -15.75 -3.31 -18.28
CA PRO A 244 -16.72 -2.52 -19.01
C PRO A 244 -18.12 -2.48 -18.36
N GLY A 245 -18.31 -3.07 -17.18
CA GLY A 245 -19.55 -2.98 -16.42
C GLY A 245 -19.84 -1.57 -15.88
N GLY A 246 -21.12 -1.26 -15.68
CA GLY A 246 -21.55 -0.01 -15.06
C GLY A 246 -23.04 0.03 -14.75
N LEU A 247 -23.52 1.20 -14.32
CA LEU A 247 -24.93 1.49 -14.12
C LEU A 247 -25.47 2.31 -15.30
N LEU A 248 -26.56 1.86 -15.90
CA LEU A 248 -27.30 2.60 -16.91
C LEU A 248 -28.53 3.25 -16.28
N THR A 249 -28.64 4.56 -16.39
CA THR A 249 -29.82 5.33 -16.01
C THR A 249 -30.62 5.74 -17.24
N LEU A 250 -31.94 5.54 -17.17
CA LEU A 250 -32.92 5.91 -18.18
C LEU A 250 -33.94 6.87 -17.56
N THR A 251 -34.09 8.05 -18.14
CA THR A 251 -35.11 9.02 -17.72
C THR A 251 -36.33 8.91 -18.63
N GLY A 252 -37.52 8.76 -18.07
CA GLY A 252 -38.78 8.73 -18.81
C GLY A 252 -39.37 10.12 -19.07
N ALA A 253 -40.48 10.20 -19.83
CA ALA A 253 -41.16 11.45 -20.16
C ALA A 253 -41.65 12.24 -18.93
N GLY A 254 -41.95 11.56 -17.82
CA GLY A 254 -42.34 12.16 -16.54
C GLY A 254 -41.18 12.49 -15.59
N GLY A 255 -39.92 12.41 -16.04
CA GLY A 255 -38.73 12.66 -15.20
C GLY A 255 -38.36 11.51 -14.26
N ALA A 256 -39.12 10.41 -14.24
CA ALA A 256 -38.80 9.23 -13.45
C ALA A 256 -37.51 8.56 -13.98
N ILE A 257 -36.54 8.37 -13.10
CA ILE A 257 -35.26 7.72 -13.41
C ILE A 257 -35.38 6.23 -13.06
N ARG A 258 -35.03 5.37 -14.01
CA ARG A 258 -34.87 3.92 -13.80
C ARG A 258 -33.42 3.55 -14.03
N SER A 259 -32.84 2.75 -13.15
CA SER A 259 -31.45 2.32 -13.26
C SER A 259 -31.33 0.81 -13.42
N PHE A 260 -30.34 0.37 -14.19
CA PHE A 260 -30.03 -1.04 -14.42
C PHE A 260 -28.52 -1.24 -14.33
N GLU A 261 -28.09 -2.35 -13.72
CA GLU A 261 -26.70 -2.77 -13.84
C GLU A 261 -26.48 -3.33 -15.24
N VAL A 262 -25.36 -2.98 -15.85
CA VAL A 262 -24.94 -3.45 -17.17
C VAL A 262 -23.68 -4.25 -16.99
N ASP A 263 -23.75 -5.51 -17.39
CA ASP A 263 -22.58 -6.38 -17.53
C ASP A 263 -22.24 -6.46 -19.03
N ALA A 264 -21.24 -5.67 -19.43
CA ALA A 264 -20.85 -5.57 -20.82
C ALA A 264 -19.70 -6.52 -21.12
N THR A 265 -19.71 -7.13 -22.29
CA THR A 265 -18.57 -7.91 -22.77
C THR A 265 -17.76 -7.09 -23.75
N ARG A 266 -16.43 -7.18 -23.67
CA ARG A 266 -15.54 -6.57 -24.66
C ARG A 266 -15.20 -7.62 -25.70
N PRO A 267 -15.66 -7.50 -26.96
CA PRO A 267 -15.22 -8.39 -28.02
C PRO A 267 -13.72 -8.20 -28.21
N LEU A 268 -12.95 -9.28 -28.07
CA LEU A 268 -11.50 -9.25 -28.34
C LEU A 268 -11.28 -8.79 -29.79
N PRO A 269 -10.56 -7.69 -30.04
CA PRO A 269 -10.22 -7.33 -31.40
C PRO A 269 -9.19 -8.32 -31.94
N THR A 270 -9.53 -9.05 -33.01
CA THR A 270 -8.61 -9.89 -33.80
C THR A 270 -7.68 -9.07 -34.69
N GLN A 271 -7.52 -7.77 -34.46
CA GLN A 271 -6.69 -6.91 -35.28
C GLN A 271 -5.90 -5.95 -34.39
N THR A 272 -4.58 -6.10 -34.44
CA THR A 272 -3.58 -5.21 -33.88
C THR A 272 -3.77 -3.80 -34.45
N PRO A 273 -4.13 -2.78 -33.64
CA PRO A 273 -4.12 -1.40 -34.11
C PRO A 273 -2.67 -0.92 -34.22
N PRO A 274 -2.33 -0.11 -35.23
CA PRO A 274 -1.03 0.53 -35.32
C PRO A 274 -0.92 1.65 -34.28
N GLY A 275 0.04 1.49 -33.36
CA GLY A 275 0.88 2.57 -32.82
C GLY A 275 0.19 3.70 -32.06
N ILE A 276 -0.07 3.48 -30.76
CA ILE A 276 0.28 4.47 -29.75
C ILE A 276 1.19 3.77 -28.75
N THR A 277 2.50 3.89 -28.98
CA THR A 277 3.54 3.51 -28.03
C THR A 277 3.55 4.52 -26.89
N ALA A 278 2.80 4.24 -25.82
CA ALA A 278 3.41 4.43 -24.51
C ALA A 278 4.70 3.61 -24.52
N PRO A 279 5.83 4.08 -23.95
CA PRO A 279 6.99 3.24 -23.79
C PRO A 279 6.60 2.11 -22.84
N SER A 280 6.10 1.01 -23.41
CA SER A 280 6.11 -0.29 -22.79
C SER A 280 7.57 -0.54 -22.49
N ALA A 281 7.93 -0.56 -21.21
CA ALA A 281 9.05 -1.38 -20.80
C ALA A 281 8.84 -2.73 -21.52
N PRO A 282 9.84 -3.25 -22.25
CA PRO A 282 9.67 -4.47 -23.03
C PRO A 282 8.98 -5.49 -22.13
N ALA A 283 7.87 -6.07 -22.58
CA ALA A 283 7.21 -7.14 -21.85
C ALA A 283 8.25 -8.25 -21.71
N LEU A 284 8.92 -8.29 -20.56
CA LEU A 284 9.93 -9.29 -20.28
C LEU A 284 9.20 -10.62 -20.39
N GLY A 285 9.52 -11.42 -21.41
CA GLY A 285 8.99 -12.76 -21.52
C GLY A 285 9.18 -13.48 -20.19
N LEU A 286 8.18 -14.24 -19.73
CA LEU A 286 8.22 -14.93 -18.44
C LEU A 286 9.55 -15.66 -18.16
N PRO A 287 10.21 -16.32 -19.14
CA PRO A 287 11.53 -16.93 -18.92
C PRO A 287 12.63 -15.92 -18.57
N LEU A 288 12.63 -14.75 -19.21
CA LEU A 288 13.58 -13.68 -18.94
C LEU A 288 13.30 -13.06 -17.57
N ALA A 289 12.03 -12.88 -17.19
CA ALA A 289 11.65 -12.39 -15.87
C ALA A 289 12.10 -13.36 -14.76
N LEU A 290 11.89 -14.67 -14.94
CA LEU A 290 12.38 -15.70 -14.01
C LEU A 290 13.91 -15.76 -13.97
N GLY A 291 14.57 -15.62 -15.11
CA GLY A 291 16.04 -15.55 -15.20
C GLY A 291 16.62 -14.35 -14.46
N LEU A 292 16.01 -13.16 -14.61
CA LEU A 292 16.41 -11.96 -13.88
C LEU A 292 16.07 -12.06 -12.38
N ALA A 293 14.97 -12.69 -12.01
CA ALA A 293 14.65 -12.95 -10.60
C ALA A 293 15.68 -13.89 -9.96
N PHE A 294 16.05 -14.96 -10.66
CA PHE A 294 17.11 -15.87 -10.21
C PHE A 294 18.46 -15.14 -10.10
N LEU A 295 18.82 -14.33 -11.11
CA LEU A 295 20.04 -13.51 -11.08
C LEU A 295 20.00 -12.49 -9.94
N GLY A 296 18.86 -11.86 -9.70
CA GLY A 296 18.63 -10.97 -8.57
C GLY A 296 18.91 -11.67 -7.25
N GLY A 297 18.36 -12.88 -7.05
CA GLY A 297 18.62 -13.71 -5.88
C GLY A 297 20.11 -14.05 -5.71
N LEU A 298 20.81 -14.33 -6.82
CA LEU A 298 22.25 -14.56 -6.80
C LEU A 298 23.01 -13.30 -6.34
N ILE A 299 22.62 -12.12 -6.83
CA ILE A 299 23.20 -10.83 -6.43
C ILE A 299 22.98 -10.56 -4.93
N LEU A 300 21.85 -10.98 -4.34
CA LEU A 300 21.60 -10.79 -2.90
C LEU A 300 22.66 -11.46 -2.01
N ASN A 301 23.37 -12.48 -2.50
CA ASN A 301 24.48 -13.12 -1.79
C ASN A 301 25.71 -12.20 -1.64
N LEU A 302 25.86 -11.19 -2.50
CA LEU A 302 26.93 -10.18 -2.41
C LEU A 302 26.61 -9.10 -1.37
N MET A 303 25.38 -9.06 -0.85
CA MET A 303 25.01 -8.08 0.16
C MET A 303 25.67 -8.44 1.50
N PRO A 304 26.21 -7.43 2.21
CA PRO A 304 27.08 -7.66 3.37
C PRO A 304 26.39 -8.37 4.55
N CYS A 305 25.06 -8.49 4.56
CA CYS A 305 24.28 -9.12 5.63
C CYS A 305 24.01 -10.61 5.40
N VAL A 306 24.11 -11.08 4.16
CA VAL A 306 23.90 -12.50 3.79
C VAL A 306 25.21 -13.28 3.87
N PHE A 307 26.31 -12.61 3.49
CA PHE A 307 27.64 -13.20 3.43
C PHE A 307 28.11 -13.87 4.74
N PRO A 308 27.89 -13.28 5.94
CA PRO A 308 28.31 -13.88 7.21
C PRO A 308 27.67 -15.25 7.49
N VAL A 309 26.37 -15.38 7.20
CA VAL A 309 25.60 -16.61 7.45
C VAL A 309 26.07 -17.72 6.49
N LEU A 310 26.27 -17.36 5.22
CA LEU A 310 26.79 -18.29 4.20
C LEU A 310 28.20 -18.76 4.52
N ALA A 311 29.09 -17.85 4.92
CA ALA A 311 30.47 -18.20 5.27
C ALA A 311 30.48 -19.17 6.46
N ILE A 312 29.79 -18.86 7.55
CA ILE A 312 29.77 -19.72 8.76
C ILE A 312 29.23 -21.12 8.43
N LYS A 313 28.17 -21.23 7.60
CA LYS A 313 27.59 -22.52 7.22
C LYS A 313 28.45 -23.30 6.22
N ALA A 314 29.02 -22.63 5.23
CA ALA A 314 29.95 -23.24 4.27
C ALA A 314 31.18 -23.81 4.99
N LEU A 315 31.65 -23.13 6.04
CA LEU A 315 32.74 -23.57 6.89
C LEU A 315 32.33 -24.68 7.86
N SER A 316 31.10 -24.68 8.40
CA SER A 316 30.62 -25.81 9.20
C SER A 316 30.54 -27.10 8.36
N LEU A 317 30.20 -27.00 7.07
CA LEU A 317 30.25 -28.12 6.13
C LEU A 317 31.67 -28.54 5.78
N ALA A 318 32.60 -27.60 5.64
CA ALA A 318 34.01 -27.88 5.34
C ALA A 318 34.76 -28.51 6.54
N GLY A 319 34.36 -28.17 7.77
CA GLY A 319 34.89 -28.76 9.02
C GLY A 319 34.30 -30.14 9.37
N GLN A 320 33.17 -30.53 8.77
CA GLN A 320 32.53 -31.83 8.95
C GLN A 320 33.06 -32.87 7.95
N GLY A 321 34.37 -33.14 7.99
CA GLY A 321 35.08 -34.05 7.07
C GLY A 321 34.66 -35.53 7.07
N GLY A 322 33.54 -35.90 7.70
CA GLY A 322 33.01 -37.26 7.78
C GLY A 322 31.63 -37.50 7.15
N LEU A 323 30.95 -36.47 6.61
CA LEU A 323 29.63 -36.64 6.01
C LEU A 323 29.71 -37.24 4.59
N SER A 324 28.87 -38.23 4.32
CA SER A 324 28.72 -38.82 2.99
C SER A 324 28.23 -37.78 1.97
N ALA A 325 28.47 -38.02 0.68
CA ALA A 325 27.97 -37.12 -0.38
C ALA A 325 26.44 -36.95 -0.33
N ARG A 326 25.73 -37.99 0.09
CA ARG A 326 24.26 -38.00 0.22
C ARG A 326 23.78 -37.12 1.36
N GLU A 327 24.45 -37.16 2.51
CA GLU A 327 24.10 -36.32 3.66
C GLU A 327 24.36 -34.84 3.37
N ARG A 328 25.50 -34.51 2.73
CA ARG A 328 25.79 -33.12 2.32
C ARG A 328 24.73 -32.56 1.36
N GLY A 329 24.32 -33.35 0.37
CA GLY A 329 23.23 -32.97 -0.54
C GLY A 329 21.89 -32.78 0.20
N ALA A 330 21.57 -33.64 1.17
CA ALA A 330 20.36 -33.51 1.99
C ALA A 330 20.37 -32.22 2.84
N HIS A 331 21.51 -31.82 3.41
CA HIS A 331 21.63 -30.54 4.10
C HIS A 331 21.47 -29.35 3.15
N GLY A 332 22.02 -29.42 1.93
CA GLY A 332 21.86 -28.40 0.89
C GLY A 332 20.40 -28.21 0.47
N LEU A 333 19.70 -29.32 0.23
CA LEU A 333 18.28 -29.31 -0.14
C LEU A 333 17.41 -28.80 1.01
N ALA A 334 17.69 -29.20 2.25
CA ALA A 334 16.94 -28.72 3.41
C ALA A 334 17.11 -27.21 3.64
N TYR A 335 18.33 -26.70 3.51
CA TYR A 335 18.59 -25.26 3.53
C TYR A 335 17.78 -24.53 2.45
N THR A 336 17.82 -25.05 1.22
CA THR A 336 17.08 -24.49 0.08
C THR A 336 15.57 -24.50 0.36
N ALA A 337 15.04 -25.60 0.89
CA ALA A 337 13.62 -25.70 1.26
C ALA A 337 13.25 -24.66 2.33
N GLY A 338 14.11 -24.40 3.32
CA GLY A 338 13.89 -23.35 4.32
C GLY A 338 13.77 -21.96 3.71
N VAL A 339 14.65 -21.63 2.76
CA VAL A 339 14.62 -20.36 2.02
C VAL A 339 13.34 -20.27 1.18
N LEU A 340 12.99 -21.32 0.42
CA LEU A 340 11.80 -21.32 -0.45
C LEU A 340 10.49 -21.22 0.35
N VAL A 341 10.38 -21.92 1.49
CA VAL A 341 9.21 -21.81 2.37
C VAL A 341 9.07 -20.40 2.93
N PHE A 342 10.17 -19.75 3.31
CA PHE A 342 10.13 -18.35 3.75
C PHE A 342 9.61 -17.41 2.66
N PHE A 343 10.14 -17.50 1.43
CA PHE A 343 9.67 -16.66 0.32
C PHE A 343 8.22 -16.98 -0.10
N ALA A 344 7.80 -18.25 -0.02
CA ALA A 344 6.42 -18.64 -0.26
C ALA A 344 5.47 -18.07 0.81
N ALA A 345 5.84 -18.15 2.09
CA ALA A 345 5.09 -17.56 3.19
C ALA A 345 5.00 -16.04 3.07
N LEU A 346 6.11 -15.38 2.75
CA LEU A 346 6.14 -13.94 2.48
C LEU A 346 5.19 -13.58 1.33
N THR A 347 5.23 -14.33 0.23
CA THR A 347 4.33 -14.10 -0.92
C THR A 347 2.87 -14.31 -0.53
N ALA A 348 2.55 -15.35 0.23
CA ALA A 348 1.20 -15.62 0.69
C ALA A 348 0.65 -14.48 1.58
N VAL A 349 1.48 -13.97 2.51
CA VAL A 349 1.12 -12.81 3.35
C VAL A 349 0.87 -11.58 2.49
N LEU A 350 1.76 -11.27 1.53
CA LEU A 350 1.60 -10.13 0.63
C LEU A 350 0.33 -10.23 -0.23
N LEU A 351 0.01 -11.43 -0.74
CA LEU A 351 -1.21 -11.67 -1.52
C LEU A 351 -2.48 -11.58 -0.67
N ALA A 352 -2.45 -12.05 0.58
CA ALA A 352 -3.56 -11.94 1.52
C ALA A 352 -3.85 -10.47 1.88
N VAL A 353 -2.80 -9.68 2.13
CA VAL A 353 -2.91 -8.23 2.35
C VAL A 353 -3.49 -7.52 1.12
N ARG A 354 -3.04 -7.89 -0.09
CA ARG A 354 -3.57 -7.36 -1.35
C ARG A 354 -5.07 -7.67 -1.52
N ALA A 355 -5.52 -8.87 -1.15
CA ALA A 355 -6.94 -9.23 -1.19
C ALA A 355 -7.81 -8.38 -0.25
N GLY A 356 -7.21 -7.85 0.82
CA GLY A 356 -7.85 -6.91 1.74
C GLY A 356 -7.90 -5.45 1.27
N GLY A 357 -7.49 -5.15 0.02
CA GLY A 357 -7.58 -3.80 -0.57
C GLY A 357 -6.55 -2.79 -0.05
N THR A 358 -5.67 -3.20 0.88
CA THR A 358 -4.61 -2.32 1.40
C THR A 358 -3.35 -2.45 0.54
N ALA A 359 -3.03 -1.39 -0.20
CA ALA A 359 -1.80 -1.34 -0.99
C ALA A 359 -0.62 -0.97 -0.08
N ILE A 360 -0.07 -1.96 0.63
CA ILE A 360 1.11 -1.73 1.49
C ILE A 360 2.35 -1.54 0.61
N GLY A 361 2.85 -0.31 0.58
CA GLY A 361 4.12 0.05 -0.04
C GLY A 361 5.28 -0.71 0.59
N TRP A 362 6.07 -1.39 -0.23
CA TRP A 362 7.20 -2.14 0.28
C TRP A 362 8.34 -1.19 0.66
N GLY A 363 8.76 -1.20 1.93
CA GLY A 363 9.64 -0.18 2.51
C GLY A 363 8.96 0.73 3.55
N PHE A 364 7.64 0.62 3.76
CA PHE A 364 6.91 1.36 4.80
C PHE A 364 7.50 1.17 6.20
N GLN A 365 8.20 0.04 6.44
CA GLN A 365 8.84 -0.23 7.72
C GLN A 365 9.90 0.83 8.05
N LEU A 366 10.56 1.42 7.04
CA LEU A 366 11.57 2.47 7.23
C LEU A 366 10.99 3.84 7.58
N GLN A 367 9.68 4.03 7.44
CA GLN A 367 8.96 5.20 7.93
C GLN A 367 8.59 5.09 9.41
N TYR A 368 8.83 3.93 10.03
CA TYR A 368 8.56 3.68 11.45
C TYR A 368 9.87 3.78 12.26
N PRO A 369 10.08 4.85 13.05
CA PRO A 369 11.35 5.09 13.74
C PRO A 369 11.83 3.95 14.64
N PRO A 370 10.95 3.28 15.44
CA PRO A 370 11.38 2.15 16.25
C PRO A 370 11.95 0.99 15.43
N PHE A 371 11.39 0.71 14.25
CA PHE A 371 11.91 -0.33 13.37
C PHE A 371 13.31 0.03 12.86
N VAL A 372 13.52 1.28 12.44
CA VAL A 372 14.83 1.78 12.00
C VAL A 372 15.85 1.71 13.13
N ALA A 373 15.48 2.08 14.35
CA ALA A 373 16.34 2.00 15.53
C ALA A 373 16.76 0.56 15.84
N ILE A 374 15.80 -0.39 15.86
CA ILE A 374 16.08 -1.80 16.09
C ILE A 374 17.01 -2.37 15.02
N MET A 375 16.78 -2.05 13.74
CA MET A 375 17.66 -2.46 12.65
C MET A 375 19.07 -1.89 12.81
N ALA A 376 19.21 -0.62 13.21
CA ALA A 376 20.51 -0.03 13.48
C ALA A 376 21.27 -0.77 14.60
N TYR A 377 20.58 -1.20 15.67
CA TYR A 377 21.17 -2.05 16.71
C TYR A 377 21.58 -3.43 16.18
N VAL A 378 20.74 -4.07 15.38
CA VAL A 378 21.06 -5.38 14.79
C VAL A 378 22.32 -5.28 13.93
N PHE A 379 22.42 -4.27 13.07
CA PHE A 379 23.61 -4.03 12.24
C PHE A 379 24.86 -3.73 13.06
N LEU A 380 24.72 -2.95 14.14
CA LEU A 380 25.81 -2.70 15.08
C LEU A 380 26.31 -4.01 15.72
N VAL A 381 25.41 -4.82 16.27
CA VAL A 381 25.75 -6.09 16.94
C VAL A 381 26.38 -7.08 15.97
N LEU A 382 25.86 -7.19 14.75
CA LEU A 382 26.44 -8.03 13.70
C LEU A 382 27.82 -7.52 13.27
N GLY A 383 27.99 -6.20 13.11
CA GLY A 383 29.28 -5.58 12.83
C GLY A 383 30.31 -5.85 13.93
N LEU A 384 29.92 -5.70 15.20
CA LEU A 384 30.77 -6.02 16.36
C LEU A 384 31.14 -7.51 16.39
N SER A 385 30.22 -8.38 15.98
CA SER A 385 30.49 -9.81 15.87
C SER A 385 31.49 -10.15 14.77
N LEU A 386 31.37 -9.50 13.61
CA LEU A 386 32.29 -9.68 12.48
C LEU A 386 33.67 -9.06 12.73
N ALA A 387 33.73 -7.97 13.51
CA ALA A 387 34.97 -7.37 13.97
C ALA A 387 35.72 -8.24 15.02
N GLY A 388 35.09 -9.31 15.51
CA GLY A 388 35.64 -10.17 16.57
C GLY A 388 35.57 -9.53 17.96
N ALA A 389 34.91 -8.38 18.11
CA ALA A 389 34.72 -7.70 19.39
C ALA A 389 33.70 -8.40 20.29
N VAL A 390 32.80 -9.20 19.70
CA VAL A 390 31.79 -9.99 20.39
C VAL A 390 31.68 -11.38 19.75
N THR A 391 31.79 -12.43 20.55
CA THR A 391 31.54 -13.80 20.09
C THR A 391 30.08 -14.15 20.34
N LEU A 392 29.18 -13.93 19.37
CA LEU A 392 27.82 -14.45 19.48
C LEU A 392 27.90 -15.97 19.65
N GLY A 393 27.77 -16.43 20.89
CA GLY A 393 28.09 -17.79 21.27
C GLY A 393 27.25 -18.76 20.46
N GLY A 394 27.83 -19.91 20.09
CA GLY A 394 27.15 -20.95 19.32
C GLY A 394 25.82 -21.44 19.91
N ARG A 395 25.47 -21.04 21.14
CA ARG A 395 24.17 -21.28 21.78
C ARG A 395 23.07 -20.28 21.36
N LEU A 396 23.35 -19.04 20.96
CA LEU A 396 22.33 -18.11 20.46
C LEU A 396 21.99 -18.40 18.99
N MET A 397 23.00 -18.72 18.18
CA MET A 397 22.81 -19.38 16.87
C MET A 397 22.22 -20.80 17.02
N GLY A 398 22.42 -21.45 18.16
CA GLY A 398 21.88 -22.77 18.51
C GLY A 398 20.51 -22.75 19.22
N LEU A 399 19.98 -21.59 19.58
CA LEU A 399 18.65 -21.41 20.19
C LEU A 399 17.69 -20.69 19.22
N ALA A 400 18.19 -19.78 18.38
CA ALA A 400 17.45 -19.21 17.25
C ALA A 400 17.43 -20.14 16.02
N GLY A 401 18.33 -21.11 15.96
CA GLY A 401 18.22 -22.31 15.14
C GLY A 401 18.51 -23.48 16.07
N GLY A 402 17.47 -24.25 16.42
CA GLY A 402 17.51 -25.27 17.47
C GLY A 402 18.80 -26.10 17.49
N GLU A 403 19.15 -26.52 18.71
CA GLU A 403 20.38 -27.19 19.11
C GLU A 403 21.11 -27.92 17.99
N VAL A 404 22.44 -27.80 17.99
CA VAL A 404 23.36 -28.61 17.18
C VAL A 404 23.11 -30.11 17.43
N GLY A 405 22.08 -30.65 16.80
CA GLY A 405 22.04 -31.97 16.21
C GLY A 405 22.31 -31.74 14.73
N GLY A 406 23.45 -32.22 14.24
CA GLY A 406 23.87 -32.10 12.85
C GLY A 406 22.94 -32.87 11.90
N GLY A 407 21.73 -32.33 11.69
CA GLY A 407 20.66 -32.97 10.93
C GLY A 407 19.98 -32.03 9.94
N ILE A 408 19.05 -32.59 9.18
CA ILE A 408 18.33 -31.94 8.08
C ILE A 408 17.46 -30.76 8.59
N ALA A 409 16.82 -30.91 9.76
CA ALA A 409 15.99 -29.87 10.36
C ALA A 409 16.77 -28.58 10.73
N GLY A 410 17.99 -28.73 11.26
CA GLY A 410 18.86 -27.58 11.54
C GLY A 410 19.30 -26.86 10.27
N ALA A 411 19.50 -27.58 9.15
CA ALA A 411 19.79 -26.96 7.86
C ALA A 411 18.58 -26.16 7.32
N PHE A 412 17.37 -26.69 7.44
CA PHE A 412 16.12 -25.98 7.11
C PHE A 412 15.96 -24.69 7.92
N GLY A 413 16.08 -24.76 9.25
CA GLY A 413 15.97 -23.59 10.13
C GLY A 413 17.00 -22.51 9.80
N THR A 414 18.25 -22.89 9.52
CA THR A 414 19.28 -21.92 9.08
C THR A 414 18.97 -21.26 7.73
N GLY A 415 18.28 -21.96 6.82
CA GLY A 415 17.83 -21.40 5.55
C GLY A 415 16.73 -20.34 5.75
N ALA A 416 15.72 -20.65 6.55
CA ALA A 416 14.65 -19.71 6.87
C ALA A 416 15.17 -18.47 7.62
N LEU A 417 16.05 -18.67 8.61
CA LEU A 417 16.67 -17.58 9.35
C LEU A 417 17.55 -16.70 8.45
N ALA A 418 18.33 -17.30 7.55
CA ALA A 418 19.13 -16.55 6.58
C ALA A 418 18.27 -15.66 5.70
N ALA A 419 17.14 -16.16 5.19
CA ALA A 419 16.22 -15.39 4.38
C ALA A 419 15.53 -14.26 5.18
N LEU A 420 15.15 -14.53 6.44
CA LEU A 420 14.56 -13.54 7.34
C LEU A 420 15.52 -12.39 7.66
N VAL A 421 16.78 -12.69 7.98
CA VAL A 421 17.81 -11.68 8.30
C VAL A 421 18.26 -10.94 7.04
N ALA A 422 18.16 -11.56 5.87
CA ALA A 422 18.44 -10.90 4.60
C ALA A 422 17.36 -9.86 4.24
N ALA A 423 16.09 -10.09 4.57
CA ALA A 423 14.97 -9.26 4.11
C ALA A 423 15.14 -7.73 4.33
N PRO A 424 15.67 -7.23 5.47
CA PRO A 424 15.85 -5.78 5.67
C PRO A 424 16.94 -5.18 4.78
N CYS A 425 17.99 -5.94 4.44
CA CYS A 425 19.09 -5.43 3.64
C CYS A 425 18.85 -5.55 2.13
N THR A 426 17.97 -6.46 1.74
CA THR A 426 17.54 -6.63 0.33
C THR A 426 16.48 -5.61 -0.05
N ALA A 427 16.08 -4.73 0.90
CA ALA A 427 15.25 -3.54 0.73
C ALA A 427 15.40 -2.90 -0.68
N PRO A 428 16.45 -2.16 -1.01
CA PRO A 428 16.50 -1.42 -2.27
C PRO A 428 16.33 -2.28 -3.55
N PHE A 429 16.68 -3.56 -3.52
CA PHE A 429 16.65 -4.46 -4.68
C PHE A 429 15.33 -5.21 -4.84
N MET A 430 14.68 -5.58 -3.75
CA MET A 430 13.41 -6.34 -3.81
C MET A 430 12.20 -5.45 -4.14
N GLY A 431 12.28 -4.12 -3.95
CA GLY A 431 11.18 -3.20 -4.27
C GLY A 431 10.71 -3.27 -5.73
N ALA A 432 11.65 -3.34 -6.69
CA ALA A 432 11.30 -3.48 -8.11
C ALA A 432 10.72 -4.86 -8.45
N ALA A 433 11.31 -5.93 -7.88
CA ALA A 433 10.83 -7.29 -8.08
C ALA A 433 9.41 -7.49 -7.52
N LEU A 434 9.13 -6.91 -6.35
CA LEU A 434 7.83 -6.95 -5.71
C LEU A 434 6.81 -6.04 -6.39
N GLY A 435 7.20 -4.84 -6.81
CA GLY A 435 6.34 -3.97 -7.61
C GLY A 435 5.88 -4.63 -8.91
N TYR A 436 6.79 -5.33 -9.59
CA TYR A 436 6.44 -6.14 -10.76
C TYR A 436 5.59 -7.36 -10.38
N ALA A 437 5.92 -8.10 -9.32
CA ALA A 437 5.14 -9.24 -8.84
C ALA A 437 3.67 -8.86 -8.52
N LEU A 438 3.44 -7.66 -7.98
CA LEU A 438 2.09 -7.15 -7.68
C LEU A 438 1.25 -6.87 -8.93
N THR A 439 1.87 -6.62 -10.09
CA THR A 439 1.13 -6.47 -11.36
C THR A 439 0.75 -7.80 -12.00
N LEU A 440 1.28 -8.92 -11.50
CA LEU A 440 1.08 -10.24 -12.08
C LEU A 440 -0.03 -11.03 -11.35
N ALA A 441 -0.56 -12.04 -12.04
CA ALA A 441 -1.45 -13.03 -11.44
C ALA A 441 -0.71 -13.82 -10.34
N TRP A 442 -1.46 -14.29 -9.33
CA TRP A 442 -0.90 -14.96 -8.14
C TRP A 442 0.11 -16.08 -8.43
N PRO A 443 -0.03 -16.94 -9.47
CA PRO A 443 0.94 -18.01 -9.72
C PRO A 443 2.27 -17.45 -10.24
N LEU A 444 2.21 -16.38 -11.04
CA LEU A 444 3.40 -15.74 -11.61
C LEU A 444 4.16 -14.95 -10.55
N ALA A 445 3.44 -14.25 -9.67
CA ALA A 445 4.04 -13.58 -8.51
C ALA A 445 4.81 -14.58 -7.63
N LEU A 446 4.18 -15.73 -7.30
CA LEU A 446 4.82 -16.80 -6.55
C LEU A 446 6.05 -17.37 -7.29
N ALA A 447 5.95 -17.61 -8.59
CA ALA A 447 7.07 -18.12 -9.39
C ALA A 447 8.28 -17.19 -9.37
N ILE A 448 8.08 -15.87 -9.46
CA ILE A 448 9.16 -14.87 -9.40
C ILE A 448 9.83 -14.86 -8.02
N LEU A 449 9.05 -14.86 -6.93
CA LEU A 449 9.61 -14.83 -5.57
C LEU A 449 10.31 -16.14 -5.21
N LEU A 450 9.82 -17.28 -5.70
CA LEU A 450 10.50 -18.57 -5.57
C LEU A 450 11.79 -18.60 -6.41
N ALA A 451 11.80 -18.04 -7.62
CA ALA A 451 13.01 -17.94 -8.43
C ALA A 451 14.07 -17.06 -7.76
N LEU A 452 13.67 -15.95 -7.14
CA LEU A 452 14.53 -15.10 -6.31
C LEU A 452 15.11 -15.88 -5.12
N GLY A 453 14.26 -16.61 -4.38
CA GLY A 453 14.69 -17.47 -3.27
C GLY A 453 15.63 -18.59 -3.69
N LEU A 454 15.39 -19.19 -4.87
CA LEU A 454 16.28 -20.20 -5.46
C LEU A 454 17.64 -19.61 -5.82
N GLY A 455 17.68 -18.39 -6.36
CA GLY A 455 18.91 -17.64 -6.62
C GLY A 455 19.70 -17.35 -5.34
N LEU A 456 19.02 -17.01 -4.24
CA LEU A 456 19.63 -16.82 -2.93
C LEU A 456 20.25 -18.13 -2.41
N ALA A 457 19.55 -19.26 -2.55
CA ALA A 457 20.02 -20.57 -2.07
C ALA A 457 21.06 -21.23 -2.99
N ALA A 458 21.16 -20.81 -4.25
CA ALA A 458 21.95 -21.46 -5.29
C ALA A 458 23.44 -21.65 -4.94
N PRO A 459 24.17 -20.67 -4.37
CA PRO A 459 25.60 -20.85 -4.05
C PRO A 459 25.83 -21.95 -3.02
N PHE A 460 25.00 -22.01 -1.97
CA PHE A 460 25.10 -23.03 -0.94
C PHE A 460 24.71 -24.41 -1.46
N LEU A 461 23.62 -24.49 -2.25
CA LEU A 461 23.19 -25.72 -2.88
C LEU A 461 24.27 -26.26 -3.83
N ALA A 462 24.89 -25.40 -4.66
CA ALA A 462 25.97 -25.76 -5.55
C ALA A 462 27.20 -26.30 -4.79
N LEU A 463 27.59 -25.66 -3.69
CA LEU A 463 28.68 -26.12 -2.82
C LEU A 463 28.37 -27.47 -2.16
N SER A 464 27.12 -27.71 -1.78
CA SER A 464 26.70 -28.96 -1.14
C SER A 464 26.66 -30.16 -2.10
N LEU A 465 26.28 -29.93 -3.36
CA LEU A 465 26.15 -30.96 -4.38
C LEU A 465 27.49 -31.26 -5.08
N THR A 466 28.41 -30.29 -5.11
CA THR A 466 29.65 -30.37 -5.91
C THR A 466 30.89 -30.52 -5.03
N PRO A 467 31.33 -31.75 -4.70
CA PRO A 467 32.45 -31.99 -3.78
C PRO A 467 33.82 -31.51 -4.31
N GLY A 468 33.95 -31.27 -5.62
CA GLY A 468 35.14 -30.67 -6.22
C GLY A 468 35.27 -29.16 -5.92
N LEU A 469 34.15 -28.44 -5.87
CA LEU A 469 34.12 -27.01 -5.61
C LEU A 469 34.40 -26.70 -4.13
N ALA A 470 33.83 -27.51 -3.22
CA ALA A 470 34.10 -27.42 -1.79
C ALA A 470 35.58 -27.66 -1.44
N ARG A 471 36.30 -28.51 -2.20
CA ARG A 471 37.73 -28.77 -2.01
C ARG A 471 38.65 -27.64 -2.49
N ARG A 472 38.13 -26.71 -3.31
CA ARG A 472 38.86 -25.52 -3.77
C ARG A 472 38.76 -24.33 -2.81
N LEU A 473 37.87 -24.38 -1.81
CA LEU A 473 37.80 -23.31 -0.82
C LEU A 473 39.10 -23.27 0.01
N PRO A 474 39.66 -22.08 0.26
CA PRO A 474 40.80 -21.93 1.16
C PRO A 474 40.43 -22.41 2.56
N ARG A 475 41.38 -23.07 3.24
CA ARG A 475 41.17 -23.54 4.60
C ARG A 475 40.91 -22.35 5.54
N PRO A 476 40.03 -22.48 6.56
CA PRO A 476 39.85 -21.45 7.58
C PRO A 476 41.20 -21.06 8.21
N GLY A 477 41.48 -19.76 8.24
CA GLY A 477 42.74 -19.19 8.73
C GLY A 477 42.69 -17.66 8.77
N ALA A 478 43.85 -17.00 8.86
CA ALA A 478 43.96 -15.55 9.04
C ALA A 478 43.26 -14.73 7.93
N TRP A 479 43.30 -15.17 6.67
CA TRP A 479 42.62 -14.50 5.57
C TRP A 479 41.10 -14.35 5.80
N MET A 480 40.47 -15.37 6.37
CA MET A 480 39.03 -15.33 6.67
C MET A 480 38.73 -14.30 7.76
N GLU A 481 39.61 -14.16 8.74
CA GLU A 481 39.42 -13.19 9.82
C GLU A 481 39.55 -11.75 9.31
N HIS A 482 40.53 -11.49 8.43
CA HIS A 482 40.63 -10.20 7.73
C HIS A 482 39.41 -9.91 6.86
N LEU A 483 38.86 -10.91 6.16
CA LEU A 483 37.66 -10.75 5.36
C LEU A 483 36.43 -10.43 6.23
N LYS A 484 36.26 -11.09 7.38
CA LYS A 484 35.18 -10.79 8.32
C LYS A 484 35.28 -9.37 8.87
N GLN A 485 36.48 -8.96 9.29
CA GLN A 485 36.74 -7.60 9.79
C GLN A 485 36.48 -6.55 8.70
N LEU A 486 36.88 -6.83 7.45
CA LEU A 486 36.57 -5.96 6.31
C LEU A 486 35.06 -5.82 6.10
N LEU A 487 34.30 -6.91 6.23
CA LEU A 487 32.84 -6.91 6.09
C LEU A 487 32.09 -6.30 7.28
N ALA A 488 32.75 -6.09 8.42
CA ALA A 488 32.18 -5.34 9.53
C ALA A 488 31.97 -3.86 9.17
N PHE A 489 32.85 -3.26 8.36
CA PHE A 489 32.76 -1.84 7.99
C PHE A 489 31.48 -1.51 7.19
N PRO A 490 31.08 -2.27 6.16
CA PRO A 490 29.78 -2.11 5.53
C PRO A 490 28.60 -2.21 6.50
N MET A 491 28.65 -3.08 7.51
CA MET A 491 27.59 -3.18 8.52
C MET A 491 27.49 -1.92 9.37
N PHE A 492 28.63 -1.39 9.81
CA PHE A 492 28.67 -0.11 10.53
C PHE A 492 28.24 1.05 9.63
N ALA A 493 28.59 1.05 8.34
CA ALA A 493 28.13 2.04 7.38
C ALA A 493 26.60 2.02 7.21
N THR A 494 26.00 0.83 7.13
CA THR A 494 24.53 0.68 7.11
C THR A 494 23.90 1.19 8.41
N ALA A 495 24.47 0.86 9.58
CA ALA A 495 23.98 1.38 10.86
C ALA A 495 24.05 2.92 10.91
N ALA A 496 25.15 3.51 10.45
CA ALA A 496 25.33 4.95 10.36
C ALA A 496 24.32 5.61 9.40
N TRP A 497 24.05 4.97 8.26
CA TRP A 497 23.03 5.43 7.32
C TRP A 497 21.63 5.40 7.94
N LEU A 498 21.26 4.31 8.64
CA LEU A 498 19.98 4.22 9.34
C LEU A 498 19.84 5.27 10.45
N LEU A 499 20.92 5.60 11.17
CA LEU A 499 20.94 6.69 12.14
C LEU A 499 20.68 8.05 11.47
N TRP A 500 21.24 8.29 10.28
CA TRP A 500 20.94 9.49 9.51
C TRP A 500 19.46 9.55 9.10
N VAL A 501 18.89 8.46 8.57
CA VAL A 501 17.45 8.40 8.25
C VAL A 501 16.60 8.63 9.51
N LEU A 502 16.97 8.04 10.65
CA LEU A 502 16.28 8.23 11.93
C LEU A 502 16.36 9.68 12.42
N SER A 503 17.49 10.35 12.21
CA SER A 503 17.65 11.77 12.57
C SER A 503 16.71 12.68 11.80
N VAL A 504 16.37 12.33 10.55
CA VAL A 504 15.36 13.04 9.75
C VAL A 504 13.95 12.77 10.28
N GLN A 505 13.68 11.56 10.79
CA GLN A 505 12.35 11.17 11.30
C GLN A 505 12.03 11.69 12.72
N THR A 506 13.03 11.73 13.60
CA THR A 506 12.84 11.97 15.05
C THR A 506 13.59 13.18 15.58
N GLY A 507 14.41 13.81 14.73
CA GLY A 507 15.27 14.92 15.12
C GLY A 507 16.42 14.52 16.05
N PRO A 508 17.08 15.52 16.66
CA PRO A 508 18.26 15.29 17.51
C PRO A 508 17.98 14.48 18.78
N ALA A 509 16.78 14.64 19.37
CA ALA A 509 16.42 13.95 20.61
C ALA A 509 16.27 12.44 20.41
N GLY A 510 15.55 12.01 19.36
CA GLY A 510 15.42 10.59 19.04
C GLY A 510 16.76 9.95 18.62
N LEU A 511 17.60 10.69 17.90
CA LEU A 511 18.96 10.25 17.59
C LEU A 511 19.79 10.00 18.87
N ALA A 512 19.71 10.89 19.86
CA ALA A 512 20.43 10.74 21.12
C ALA A 512 19.99 9.49 21.90
N LEU A 513 18.69 9.17 21.93
CA LEU A 513 18.16 7.95 22.55
C LEU A 513 18.76 6.70 21.91
N VAL A 514 18.81 6.65 20.58
CA VAL A 514 19.34 5.48 19.87
C VAL A 514 20.86 5.36 20.03
N LEU A 515 21.59 6.46 20.01
CA LEU A 515 23.03 6.44 20.31
C LEU A 515 23.31 5.95 21.74
N ALA A 516 22.49 6.33 22.73
CA ALA A 516 22.57 5.82 24.08
C ALA A 516 22.28 4.31 24.15
N GLY A 517 21.29 3.82 23.39
CA GLY A 517 21.02 2.40 23.25
C GLY A 517 22.17 1.62 22.60
N MET A 518 22.78 2.18 21.55
CA MET A 518 23.97 1.60 20.91
C MET A 518 25.15 1.48 21.88
N LEU A 519 25.37 2.51 22.69
CA LEU A 519 26.40 2.51 23.73
C LEU A 519 26.11 1.45 24.80
N ALA A 520 24.88 1.38 25.30
CA ALA A 520 24.47 0.40 26.30
C ALA A 520 24.62 -1.05 25.80
N ALA A 521 24.18 -1.32 24.57
CA ALA A 521 24.34 -2.63 23.93
C ALA A 521 25.82 -2.99 23.75
N SER A 522 26.63 -2.06 23.22
CA SER A 522 28.06 -2.29 22.99
C SER A 522 28.80 -2.55 24.30
N PHE A 523 28.53 -1.76 25.34
CA PHE A 523 29.12 -1.93 26.66
C PHE A 523 28.72 -3.25 27.32
N GLY A 524 27.42 -3.62 27.27
CA GLY A 524 26.93 -4.87 27.80
C GLY A 524 27.57 -6.10 27.13
N LEU A 525 27.69 -6.07 25.79
CA LEU A 525 28.34 -7.14 25.04
C LEU A 525 29.84 -7.23 25.34
N TRP A 526 30.53 -6.09 25.43
CA TRP A 526 31.94 -6.04 25.84
C TRP A 526 32.16 -6.60 27.26
N ALA A 527 31.29 -6.25 28.22
CA ALA A 527 31.36 -6.76 29.59
C ALA A 527 31.20 -8.29 29.64
N ARG A 528 30.33 -8.86 28.79
CA ARG A 528 30.17 -10.30 28.65
C ARG A 528 31.45 -10.98 28.13
N GLU A 529 32.09 -10.45 27.10
CA GLU A 529 33.36 -11.02 26.59
C GLU A 529 34.46 -10.98 27.66
N ARG A 530 34.58 -9.87 28.38
CA ARG A 530 35.62 -9.70 29.43
C ARG A 530 35.43 -10.65 30.60
N THR A 531 34.20 -11.02 30.92
CA THR A 531 33.87 -11.91 32.04
C THR A 531 33.66 -13.36 31.64
N ALA A 532 33.72 -13.68 30.34
CA ALA A 532 33.49 -15.03 29.82
C ALA A 532 34.45 -16.08 30.43
N MET A 533 35.70 -15.68 30.69
CA MET A 533 36.76 -16.52 31.28
C MET A 533 36.89 -16.34 32.81
N ALA A 534 36.04 -15.54 33.44
CA ALA A 534 36.08 -15.26 34.88
C ALA A 534 35.28 -16.31 35.70
N GLY A 535 35.35 -16.20 37.03
CA GLY A 535 34.60 -17.05 37.95
C GLY A 535 33.07 -17.00 37.72
N ARG A 536 32.34 -18.04 38.18
CA ARG A 536 30.90 -18.24 37.89
C ARG A 536 29.99 -17.06 38.28
N SER A 537 30.36 -16.25 39.28
CA SER A 537 29.64 -15.04 39.67
C SER A 537 29.87 -13.89 38.67
N TRP A 538 31.12 -13.62 38.32
CA TRP A 538 31.51 -12.59 37.34
C TRP A 538 30.97 -12.89 35.93
N ARG A 539 30.97 -14.15 35.52
CA ARG A 539 30.36 -14.57 34.24
C ARG A 539 28.85 -14.27 34.21
N ARG A 540 28.13 -14.57 35.29
CA ARG A 540 26.69 -14.25 35.42
C ARG A 540 26.44 -12.74 35.42
N ALA A 541 27.32 -11.96 36.04
CA ALA A 541 27.23 -10.50 36.02
C ALA A 541 27.40 -9.94 34.60
N GLY A 542 28.35 -10.46 33.81
CA GLY A 542 28.52 -10.04 32.42
C GLY A 542 27.38 -10.50 31.49
N GLU A 543 26.83 -11.70 31.69
CA GLU A 543 25.60 -12.13 31.01
C GLU A 543 24.41 -11.21 31.35
N GLY A 544 24.25 -10.85 32.62
CA GLY A 544 23.24 -9.89 33.07
C GLY A 544 23.44 -8.49 32.48
N ALA A 545 24.68 -8.00 32.40
CA ALA A 545 25.01 -6.72 31.80
C ALA A 545 24.70 -6.68 30.29
N ALA A 546 24.97 -7.78 29.57
CA ALA A 546 24.59 -7.89 28.16
C ALA A 546 23.07 -7.90 27.96
N LEU A 547 22.33 -8.65 28.77
CA LEU A 547 20.86 -8.68 28.71
C LEU A 547 20.26 -7.31 29.06
N ALA A 548 20.75 -6.65 30.12
CA ALA A 548 20.30 -5.32 30.49
C ALA A 548 20.62 -4.27 29.42
N GLY A 549 21.83 -4.33 28.83
CA GLY A 549 22.24 -3.44 27.75
C GLY A 549 21.37 -3.60 26.49
N LEU A 550 21.08 -4.85 26.09
CA LEU A 550 20.19 -5.14 24.96
C LEU A 550 18.74 -4.75 25.24
N ALA A 551 18.23 -5.03 26.44
CA ALA A 551 16.88 -4.65 26.85
C ALA A 551 16.72 -3.12 26.90
N MET A 552 17.73 -2.41 27.42
CA MET A 552 17.78 -0.95 27.42
C MET A 552 17.81 -0.40 26.00
N ALA A 553 18.63 -0.97 25.11
CA ALA A 553 18.67 -0.57 23.71
C ALA A 553 17.29 -0.73 23.04
N LEU A 554 16.64 -1.89 23.22
CA LEU A 554 15.30 -2.13 22.69
C LEU A 554 14.28 -1.14 23.25
N TRP A 555 14.27 -0.91 24.57
CA TRP A 555 13.37 0.05 25.20
C TRP A 555 13.56 1.47 24.67
N LEU A 556 14.81 1.94 24.56
CA LEU A 556 15.14 3.25 23.96
C LEU A 556 14.77 3.31 22.48
N GLY A 557 14.92 2.20 21.75
CA GLY A 557 14.46 2.09 20.36
C GLY A 557 12.95 2.26 20.24
N PHE A 558 12.16 1.62 21.09
CA PHE A 558 10.70 1.78 21.11
C PHE A 558 10.27 3.17 21.59
N ALA A 559 10.99 3.79 22.51
CA ALA A 559 10.72 5.15 22.98
C ALA A 559 10.81 6.21 21.86
N THR A 560 11.47 5.90 20.73
CA THR A 560 11.46 6.79 19.55
C THR A 560 10.09 6.91 18.88
N ALA A 561 9.13 6.04 19.19
CA ALA A 561 7.75 6.12 18.68
C ALA A 561 7.07 7.43 19.10
N ASP A 562 7.30 7.86 20.36
CA ASP A 562 6.74 9.09 20.93
C ASP A 562 7.50 10.35 20.49
N SER A 563 8.68 10.17 19.89
CA SER A 563 9.56 11.25 19.42
C SER A 563 9.41 11.53 17.92
N MET A 564 8.33 11.06 17.28
CA MET A 564 8.03 11.44 15.90
C MET A 564 7.93 12.97 15.83
N ALA A 565 8.88 13.58 15.13
CA ALA A 565 8.84 15.02 14.94
C ALA A 565 7.53 15.34 14.18
N PRO A 566 6.73 16.33 14.63
CA PRO A 566 5.67 16.86 13.79
C PRO A 566 6.34 17.25 12.47
N GLN A 567 5.85 16.70 11.36
CA GLN A 567 6.31 17.05 10.01
C GLN A 567 5.94 18.52 9.77
N GLN A 568 6.70 19.44 10.34
CA GLN A 568 6.63 20.85 10.02
C GLN A 568 7.16 20.96 8.61
N SER A 569 6.23 21.09 7.68
CA SER A 569 6.45 21.69 6.36
C SER A 569 7.01 23.10 6.55
N GLY A 570 8.30 23.23 6.86
CA GLY A 570 8.85 24.54 7.23
C GLY A 570 10.15 24.52 8.01
N ALA A 571 11.17 23.81 7.54
CA ALA A 571 12.53 24.26 7.77
C ALA A 571 13.18 24.44 6.40
N ALA A 572 13.36 25.71 6.01
CA ALA A 572 14.17 26.08 4.87
C ALA A 572 15.58 25.51 5.09
N ALA A 573 15.85 24.35 4.50
CA ALA A 573 17.22 23.92 4.25
C ALA A 573 17.85 25.00 3.37
N ALA A 574 18.97 25.55 3.83
CA ALA A 574 19.74 26.58 3.14
C ALA A 574 19.86 26.27 1.63
N PRO A 575 19.84 27.28 0.75
CA PRO A 575 19.93 27.09 -0.69
C PRO A 575 21.27 26.41 -1.02
N GLN A 576 21.25 25.09 -1.11
CA GLN A 576 22.28 24.32 -1.77
C GLN A 576 22.26 24.78 -3.23
N ALA A 577 23.40 25.13 -3.78
CA ALA A 577 23.55 25.60 -5.16
C ALA A 577 22.88 24.60 -6.13
N GLY A 578 21.64 24.87 -6.50
CA GLY A 578 20.71 23.90 -7.06
C GLY A 578 19.28 24.38 -6.86
N LEU A 579 18.36 23.86 -7.67
CA LEU A 579 16.97 24.30 -7.80
C LEU A 579 16.27 24.67 -6.49
N ALA A 580 15.58 25.82 -6.47
CA ALA A 580 14.78 26.26 -5.34
C ALA A 580 13.54 25.35 -5.19
N ALA A 581 13.71 24.24 -4.47
CA ALA A 581 12.65 23.29 -4.18
C ALA A 581 11.66 23.89 -3.19
N GLN A 582 10.39 23.89 -3.53
CA GLN A 582 9.31 24.17 -2.60
C GLN A 582 8.74 22.86 -2.08
N PRO A 583 8.26 22.80 -0.83
CA PRO A 583 7.59 21.61 -0.34
C PRO A 583 6.39 21.30 -1.25
N TYR A 584 6.06 20.03 -1.40
CA TYR A 584 4.84 19.62 -2.07
C TYR A 584 3.62 19.98 -1.20
N ALA A 585 2.53 20.39 -1.84
CA ALA A 585 1.19 20.38 -1.28
C ALA A 585 0.19 20.37 -2.45
N PRO A 586 -0.96 19.70 -2.31
CA PRO A 586 -1.97 19.62 -3.36
C PRO A 586 -2.41 21.01 -3.88
N GLU A 587 -2.56 21.98 -2.98
CA GLU A 587 -3.06 23.31 -3.30
C GLU A 587 -2.05 24.11 -4.14
N ARG A 588 -0.75 23.99 -3.82
CA ARG A 588 0.32 24.64 -4.61
C ARG A 588 0.42 24.05 -6.01
N LEU A 589 0.28 22.73 -6.13
CA LEU A 589 0.24 22.08 -7.43
C LEU A 589 -0.97 22.55 -8.24
N ALA A 590 -2.16 22.55 -7.64
CA ALA A 590 -3.40 22.99 -8.28
C ALA A 590 -3.32 24.47 -8.72
N GLN A 591 -2.83 25.35 -7.85
CA GLN A 591 -2.68 26.77 -8.15
C GLN A 591 -1.68 27.01 -9.31
N ALA A 592 -0.54 26.34 -9.29
CA ALA A 592 0.45 26.47 -10.35
C ALA A 592 -0.08 25.95 -11.70
N ARG A 593 -0.85 24.85 -11.68
CA ARG A 593 -1.53 24.32 -12.88
C ARG A 593 -2.59 25.29 -13.40
N ALA A 594 -3.40 25.89 -12.51
CA ALA A 594 -4.42 26.89 -12.89
C ALA A 594 -3.80 28.15 -13.51
N GLN A 595 -2.59 28.52 -13.08
CA GLN A 595 -1.82 29.63 -13.66
C GLN A 595 -1.14 29.28 -14.99
N GLY A 596 -1.27 28.03 -15.46
CA GLY A 596 -0.58 27.55 -16.67
C GLY A 596 0.94 27.44 -16.50
N ARG A 597 1.45 27.43 -15.27
CA ARG A 597 2.88 27.33 -14.99
C ARG A 597 3.33 25.86 -15.06
N PRO A 598 4.44 25.53 -15.74
CA PRO A 598 4.95 24.17 -15.73
C PRO A 598 5.42 23.78 -14.31
N VAL A 599 5.12 22.55 -13.90
CA VAL A 599 5.45 22.04 -12.56
C VAL A 599 6.18 20.71 -12.68
N PHE A 600 7.22 20.51 -11.88
CA PHE A 600 7.90 19.22 -11.74
C PHE A 600 7.75 18.77 -10.29
N VAL A 601 7.08 17.63 -10.10
CA VAL A 601 6.86 17.03 -8.78
C VAL A 601 7.86 15.88 -8.58
N ASN A 602 8.64 15.96 -7.51
CA ASN A 602 9.53 14.91 -7.04
C ASN A 602 9.03 14.37 -5.70
N MET A 603 8.48 13.15 -5.69
CA MET A 603 8.20 12.40 -4.47
C MET A 603 9.40 11.54 -4.11
N THR A 604 10.02 11.86 -2.97
CA THR A 604 11.30 11.33 -2.52
C THR A 604 11.23 10.84 -1.06
N ALA A 605 12.30 10.26 -0.55
CA ALA A 605 12.49 9.98 0.87
C ALA A 605 13.98 9.82 1.21
N ALA A 606 14.39 10.11 2.44
CA ALA A 606 15.76 9.93 2.92
C ALA A 606 16.20 8.45 2.91
N TRP A 607 15.27 7.53 3.17
CA TRP A 607 15.54 6.09 3.10
C TRP A 607 15.56 5.54 1.66
N CYS A 608 15.18 6.34 0.67
CA CYS A 608 15.14 5.93 -0.74
C CYS A 608 16.46 6.26 -1.45
N ILE A 609 17.37 5.28 -1.51
CA ILE A 609 18.69 5.44 -2.16
C ILE A 609 18.55 5.85 -3.63
N THR A 610 17.64 5.23 -4.40
CA THR A 610 17.40 5.59 -5.80
C THR A 610 16.95 7.04 -5.94
N CYS A 611 16.16 7.56 -4.99
CA CYS A 611 15.75 8.95 -4.96
C CYS A 611 16.95 9.88 -4.76
N LEU A 612 17.80 9.59 -3.77
CA LEU A 612 19.02 10.37 -3.48
C LEU A 612 19.99 10.36 -4.65
N VAL A 613 20.16 9.21 -5.32
CA VAL A 613 21.00 9.10 -6.52
C VAL A 613 20.45 9.97 -7.63
N ASN A 614 19.16 9.83 -7.97
CA ASN A 614 18.52 10.63 -9.02
C ASN A 614 18.57 12.14 -8.71
N GLU A 615 18.37 12.54 -7.46
CA GLU A 615 18.51 13.93 -7.03
C GLU A 615 19.92 14.46 -7.31
N ARG A 616 20.95 13.66 -7.01
CA ARG A 616 22.36 14.04 -7.20
C ARG A 616 22.78 14.05 -8.66
N VAL A 617 22.41 13.02 -9.43
CA VAL A 617 22.95 12.77 -10.79
C VAL A 617 22.08 13.35 -11.91
N ALA A 618 20.77 13.47 -11.69
CA ALA A 618 19.84 13.99 -12.70
C ALA A 618 19.35 15.39 -12.34
N LEU A 619 18.72 15.58 -11.17
CA LEU A 619 18.03 16.84 -10.84
C LEU A 619 18.99 17.97 -10.46
N SER A 620 20.09 17.65 -9.77
CA SER A 620 21.12 18.64 -9.37
C SER A 620 22.14 18.93 -10.47
N ALA A 621 22.02 18.33 -11.66
CA ALA A 621 22.92 18.59 -12.76
C ALA A 621 22.79 20.05 -13.23
N ALA A 622 23.91 20.74 -13.45
CA ALA A 622 23.91 22.18 -13.77
C ALA A 622 23.02 22.53 -14.98
N GLY A 623 23.03 21.69 -16.02
CA GLY A 623 22.17 21.86 -17.19
C GLY A 623 20.68 21.71 -16.89
N VAL A 624 20.30 20.76 -16.03
CA VAL A 624 18.89 20.55 -15.63
C VAL A 624 18.41 21.72 -14.76
N ALA A 625 19.24 22.17 -13.82
CA ALA A 625 18.93 23.33 -13.01
C ALA A 625 18.78 24.62 -13.85
N ALA A 626 19.59 24.78 -14.90
CA ALA A 626 19.44 25.86 -15.86
C ALA A 626 18.14 25.74 -16.68
N ALA A 627 17.82 24.54 -17.17
CA ALA A 627 16.60 24.30 -17.95
C ALA A 627 15.31 24.57 -17.14
N PHE A 628 15.27 24.16 -15.86
CA PHE A 628 14.13 24.45 -14.99
C PHE A 628 13.96 25.96 -14.76
N ARG A 629 15.06 26.71 -14.60
CA ARG A 629 15.01 28.18 -14.49
C ARG A 629 14.58 28.84 -15.80
N ALA A 630 15.07 28.36 -16.94
CA ALA A 630 14.72 28.89 -18.26
C ALA A 630 13.23 28.65 -18.59
N ALA A 631 12.65 27.56 -18.10
CA ALA A 631 11.24 27.22 -18.27
C ALA A 631 10.30 27.86 -17.23
N ASP A 632 10.83 28.69 -16.31
CA ASP A 632 10.12 29.19 -15.11
C ASP A 632 9.31 28.08 -14.39
N LEU A 633 9.95 26.92 -14.26
CA LEU A 633 9.32 25.72 -13.76
C LEU A 633 9.23 25.74 -12.23
N LEU A 634 8.05 25.44 -11.69
CA LEU A 634 7.87 25.24 -10.26
C LEU A 634 8.32 23.83 -9.86
N TYR A 635 9.39 23.73 -9.07
CA TYR A 635 9.88 22.46 -8.54
C TYR A 635 9.25 22.18 -7.16
N LEU A 636 8.36 21.19 -7.10
CA LEU A 636 7.72 20.72 -5.87
C LEU A 636 8.39 19.42 -5.40
N LYS A 637 8.79 19.38 -4.14
CA LYS A 637 9.43 18.22 -3.50
C LYS A 637 8.58 17.71 -2.35
N GLY A 638 8.06 16.49 -2.47
CA GLY A 638 7.38 15.78 -1.38
C GLY A 638 8.35 14.85 -0.68
N ASP A 639 8.56 15.06 0.62
CA ASP A 639 9.42 14.21 1.45
C ASP A 639 8.58 13.17 2.20
N TRP A 640 8.60 11.94 1.71
CA TRP A 640 7.91 10.79 2.29
C TRP A 640 8.80 9.95 3.21
N THR A 641 9.78 10.60 3.86
CA THR A 641 10.60 9.98 4.91
C THR A 641 9.75 9.56 6.10
N GLY A 642 8.87 10.47 6.55
CA GLY A 642 7.79 10.20 7.48
C GLY A 642 6.47 9.95 6.74
N ARG A 643 5.52 9.31 7.43
CA ARG A 643 4.20 9.01 6.86
C ARG A 643 3.41 10.31 6.70
N ASP A 644 3.16 10.69 5.45
CA ASP A 644 2.36 11.84 5.06
C ASP A 644 1.16 11.36 4.19
N PRO A 645 -0.09 11.62 4.61
CA PRO A 645 -1.27 11.20 3.87
C PRO A 645 -1.42 11.93 2.52
N GLN A 646 -1.07 13.22 2.42
CA GLN A 646 -1.19 13.98 1.17
C GLN A 646 -0.24 13.45 0.10
N ILE A 647 0.98 13.08 0.49
CA ILE A 647 1.94 12.42 -0.42
C ILE A 647 1.46 11.00 -0.75
N GLY A 648 0.89 10.29 0.21
CA GLY A 648 0.28 8.97 0.01
C GLY A 648 -0.82 8.98 -1.05
N ASP A 649 -1.75 9.94 -0.96
CA ASP A 649 -2.87 10.11 -1.88
C ASP A 649 -2.38 10.47 -3.28
N TYR A 650 -1.36 11.34 -3.38
CA TYR A 650 -0.73 11.66 -4.65
C TYR A 650 -0.08 10.44 -5.30
N LEU A 651 0.67 9.64 -4.55
CA LEU A 651 1.27 8.40 -5.06
C LEU A 651 0.18 7.42 -5.53
N ALA A 652 -0.90 7.27 -4.75
CA ALA A 652 -2.03 6.40 -5.07
C ALA A 652 -2.74 6.83 -6.36
N GLY A 653 -2.89 8.14 -6.59
CA GLY A 653 -3.47 8.69 -7.82
C GLY A 653 -2.72 8.28 -9.10
N PHE A 654 -1.42 7.98 -9.00
CA PHE A 654 -0.61 7.44 -10.11
C PHE A 654 -0.44 5.91 -10.06
N GLY A 655 -1.24 5.20 -9.25
CA GLY A 655 -1.11 3.76 -9.06
C GLY A 655 0.22 3.34 -8.43
N ARG A 656 0.88 4.22 -7.68
CA ARG A 656 2.16 3.96 -7.01
C ARG A 656 1.96 3.73 -5.52
N THR A 657 2.66 2.72 -5.00
CA THR A 657 2.66 2.39 -3.57
C THR A 657 3.94 2.83 -2.86
N GLY A 658 4.82 3.56 -3.56
CA GLY A 658 6.07 4.04 -2.98
C GLY A 658 6.83 5.02 -3.86
N VAL A 659 7.90 5.57 -3.29
CA VAL A 659 8.85 6.47 -3.95
C VAL A 659 10.00 5.67 -4.59
N PRO A 660 10.65 6.18 -5.64
CA PRO A 660 10.46 7.48 -6.27
C PRO A 660 9.26 7.57 -7.21
N LEU A 661 8.61 8.73 -7.23
CA LEU A 661 7.69 9.13 -8.30
C LEU A 661 8.08 10.53 -8.79
N TYR A 662 8.25 10.66 -10.11
CA TYR A 662 8.55 11.91 -10.78
C TYR A 662 7.46 12.20 -11.80
N VAL A 663 6.84 13.37 -11.69
CA VAL A 663 5.77 13.78 -12.61
C VAL A 663 6.06 15.18 -13.12
N TYR A 664 6.07 15.33 -14.44
CA TYR A 664 6.18 16.61 -15.10
C TYR A 664 4.80 17.06 -15.60
N TYR A 665 4.35 18.21 -15.14
CA TYR A 665 3.14 18.90 -15.59
C TYR A 665 3.54 20.01 -16.57
N PRO A 666 3.33 19.83 -17.88
CA PRO A 666 3.56 20.90 -18.85
C PRO A 666 2.54 22.02 -18.66
N ALA A 667 2.88 23.23 -19.13
CA ALA A 667 1.98 24.38 -19.12
C ALA A 667 0.67 24.05 -19.88
N GLY A 668 -0.44 23.95 -19.14
CA GLY A 668 -1.76 23.67 -19.71
C GLY A 668 -1.95 22.27 -20.32
N GLY A 669 -1.09 21.30 -20.01
CA GLY A 669 -1.20 19.94 -20.54
C GLY A 669 -1.25 18.83 -19.48
N GLU A 670 -1.45 17.60 -19.95
CA GLU A 670 -1.58 16.41 -19.10
C GLU A 670 -0.25 16.01 -18.42
N PRO A 671 -0.32 15.44 -17.20
CA PRO A 671 0.86 15.00 -16.46
C PRO A 671 1.61 13.89 -17.20
N ARG A 672 2.93 14.02 -17.22
CA ARG A 672 3.84 13.02 -17.77
C ARG A 672 4.62 12.36 -16.64
N VAL A 673 4.33 11.09 -16.39
CA VAL A 673 5.06 10.27 -15.41
C VAL A 673 6.40 9.87 -15.99
N LEU A 674 7.48 10.13 -15.26
CA LEU A 674 8.84 9.77 -15.68
C LEU A 674 9.29 8.44 -15.07
N PRO A 675 10.29 7.75 -15.67
CA PRO A 675 10.86 6.53 -15.13
C PRO A 675 11.45 6.71 -13.72
N GLN A 676 11.48 5.63 -12.95
CA GLN A 676 12.04 5.61 -11.59
C GLN A 676 13.56 5.83 -11.55
N ILE A 677 14.26 5.49 -12.63
CA ILE A 677 15.69 5.82 -12.81
C ILE A 677 15.74 7.05 -13.72
N LEU A 678 16.16 8.18 -13.16
CA LEU A 678 16.26 9.43 -13.91
C LEU A 678 17.67 9.63 -14.45
N THR A 679 17.75 10.20 -15.64
CA THR A 679 18.97 10.75 -16.22
C THR A 679 18.70 12.19 -16.67
N PRO A 680 19.73 13.04 -16.78
CA PRO A 680 19.56 14.40 -17.32
C PRO A 680 18.85 14.40 -18.68
N ALA A 681 19.16 13.45 -19.57
CA ALA A 681 18.55 13.33 -20.88
C ALA A 681 17.03 13.09 -20.81
N ILE A 682 16.57 12.23 -19.90
CA ILE A 682 15.14 11.97 -19.67
C ILE A 682 14.43 13.25 -19.22
N VAL A 683 15.08 14.02 -18.33
CA VAL A 683 14.52 15.27 -17.83
C VAL A 683 14.45 16.33 -18.94
N PHE A 684 15.49 16.50 -19.75
CA PHE A 684 15.47 17.42 -20.90
C PHE A 684 14.40 17.05 -21.93
N ALA A 685 14.28 15.75 -22.25
CA ALA A 685 13.25 15.26 -23.16
C ALA A 685 11.84 15.55 -22.62
N ALA A 686 11.63 15.40 -21.32
CA ALA A 686 10.34 15.71 -20.69
C ALA A 686 9.97 17.19 -20.84
N LEU A 687 10.95 18.09 -20.66
CA LEU A 687 10.80 19.54 -20.81
C LEU A 687 10.64 20.00 -22.28
N GLY A 688 10.78 19.11 -23.26
CA GLY A 688 10.77 19.48 -24.68
C GLY A 688 12.01 20.27 -25.11
N SER A 689 13.07 20.24 -24.31
CA SER A 689 14.36 20.86 -24.64
C SER A 689 15.15 19.87 -25.50
N ALA A 690 15.13 20.07 -26.83
CA ALA A 690 16.04 19.32 -27.69
C ALA A 690 17.50 19.70 -27.31
N ASP A 691 18.23 18.71 -26.80
CA ASP A 691 19.67 18.69 -26.55
C ASP A 691 20.29 19.91 -25.84
N GLY A 692 20.38 19.84 -24.51
CA GLY A 692 21.60 20.07 -23.71
C GLY A 692 22.52 21.29 -23.95
N ALA A 693 22.18 22.27 -24.78
CA ALA A 693 23.04 23.40 -25.09
C ALA A 693 22.46 24.69 -24.47
N PRO A 694 23.26 25.45 -23.70
CA PRO A 694 22.87 26.78 -23.29
C PRO A 694 22.76 27.66 -24.54
N ARG A 695 21.64 28.37 -24.72
CA ARG A 695 21.58 29.54 -25.60
C ARG A 695 22.18 30.74 -24.89
#